data_AF-A0A5P3MS94-F1
#
_entry.id   AF-A0A5P3MS94-F1
#
_cell.length_a   1.000
_cell.length_b   1.000
_cell.length_c   1.000
_cell.angle_alpha   90.00
_cell.angle_beta   90.00
_cell.angle_gamma   90.00
#
_symmetry.space_group_name_H-M   'P 1'
#
loop_
_entity.id
_entity.type
_entity.pdbx_description
1 polymer ?
#
loop_
_entity_poly.entity_id
_entity_poly.type
_entity_poly.pdbx_seq_one_letter_code
_entity_poly.pdbx_strand_id
1 'polypeptide(L)'
;MKLLKNSFNYMIAPAAYRNGLSLYKKKHWGAALNAFKTAHQAAPNNPQIAFKLGVCHLKLKSLHEAHFYISRALELAPYNTQWQIQLAQCNKQLGFSSYELNAAGKPTVAVPRVLQGGFQQSLNISLKKKLLLLPSDYNHRVMADIEPFIAYYQNEFDVYVILRQLDEDVVYKPSHTLVKNGTSYGEYLKLTADYVIDAGSMNYGYRITDTTKWVSVWHGIPYKKMFVDLDIKHLTGAIRYGLAYDSMVSMSDFYTQTFLRKAMRYEGEVLQVGSAKIDKLLDSRSNQQRLSELYQTIGLPHDKKIALYAPEYRADKPFEVTFDTQKLLEVLGEEYCLVVLLPAAHLHAPQQTQNRVYYTKNIGKNDALLLADILISDYNPLMYQFDQYNRPVALFIHDHAEFAKAHPARQQELRIIKRRQYTATTENALLALDWRQIERQNSKFNTPEYIDLAYLKHTLGIPSGKKIVLYAPTFRQAGAMPLPFDAGRLLADLGDDYMLITKLHYLNHLDQHHDNVIDCTSSSDMADLMKIADILISDYSSLVLDFALLNKPIVLFQYDYAEYMQKRGVYFDFADYLPSEQIIRSEEELYQINWQTINADNSKIISTFYPQEDGNATKRIADGIGFIPEIRRGKDIIFLVNDLNQIGGVHSFLKNMAKYYKQTYNSRIFVLAIKEFAEANSELHVLESPYIDFAISSQYLNGACTHILKNTDGIVISLQFSAHMHFQRYLENAKSVLMFHGDVKDMISREMYGPHLSWLNEGKLYNYRKLLLLTKSAVELLRPHLNEDIQPKLGFMHNSIDADYTPIAPSKPLHTAVISRLDADKNIFALIDLGNAIKAAKENITVNIYGDGALKSDFVQAVADNGLEDILLVHGFESDKQKIFSRNDSLLLMSKSEGFPLVLLEAYACGKPVIVFDSFTAAKDLVIDGQTGYLLPYGDYQGVIAAVKQVSHIEQTNVKAMFDRFSNQSVFAEWDKLIGELDEL
;
A
#
# COMPACT_ATOMS: atom_id res chain seq x y z
N MET A 1 -2.49 21.16 -22.95
CA MET A 1 -3.63 20.43 -23.59
C MET A 1 -5.01 20.77 -23.04
N LYS A 2 -5.27 20.68 -21.71
CA LYS A 2 -6.60 21.00 -21.12
C LYS A 2 -7.05 22.45 -21.42
N LEU A 3 -6.11 23.40 -21.34
CA LEU A 3 -6.32 24.80 -21.73
C LEU A 3 -6.60 24.95 -23.24
N LEU A 4 -5.81 24.31 -24.11
CA LEU A 4 -6.01 24.31 -25.57
C LEU A 4 -7.37 23.71 -26.00
N LYS A 5 -7.79 22.59 -25.40
CA LYS A 5 -9.08 21.94 -25.66
C LYS A 5 -10.25 22.80 -25.17
N ASN A 6 -10.09 23.48 -24.04
CA ASN A 6 -11.06 24.45 -23.52
C ASN A 6 -11.14 25.71 -24.40
N SER A 7 -10.01 26.20 -24.90
CA SER A 7 -9.96 27.36 -25.82
C SER A 7 -10.57 27.04 -27.18
N PHE A 8 -10.33 25.83 -27.70
CA PHE A 8 -10.92 25.37 -28.95
C PHE A 8 -12.44 25.21 -28.81
N ASN A 9 -12.91 24.50 -27.78
CA ASN A 9 -14.35 24.36 -27.47
C ASN A 9 -15.02 25.72 -27.18
N TYR A 10 -14.29 26.69 -26.63
CA TYR A 10 -14.80 28.05 -26.43
C TYR A 10 -15.01 28.79 -27.76
N MET A 11 -14.13 28.63 -28.76
CA MET A 11 -14.23 29.29 -30.06
C MET A 11 -15.41 28.80 -30.91
N ILE A 12 -15.72 27.50 -30.86
CA ILE A 12 -16.83 26.87 -31.62
C ILE A 12 -18.17 26.92 -30.88
N ALA A 13 -18.21 27.38 -29.63
CA ALA A 13 -19.46 27.46 -28.88
C ALA A 13 -20.35 28.63 -29.35
N PRO A 14 -21.70 28.45 -29.35
CA PRO A 14 -22.63 29.52 -29.69
C PRO A 14 -22.35 30.81 -28.92
N ALA A 15 -22.51 31.97 -29.58
CA ALA A 15 -22.24 33.27 -28.96
C ALA A 15 -23.00 33.46 -27.64
N ALA A 16 -24.24 32.96 -27.57
CA ALA A 16 -25.06 32.94 -26.35
C ALA A 16 -24.43 32.11 -25.21
N TYR A 17 -23.78 30.98 -25.51
CA TYR A 17 -23.09 30.17 -24.49
C TYR A 17 -21.85 30.88 -23.93
N ARG A 18 -21.07 31.52 -24.80
CA ARG A 18 -19.90 32.32 -24.39
C ARG A 18 -20.31 33.50 -23.50
N ASN A 19 -21.38 34.20 -23.88
CA ASN A 19 -21.96 35.27 -23.06
C ASN A 19 -22.44 34.72 -21.70
N GLY A 20 -23.14 33.59 -21.70
CA GLY A 20 -23.58 32.90 -20.47
C GLY A 20 -22.42 32.53 -19.55
N LEU A 21 -21.31 32.00 -20.08
CA LEU A 21 -20.11 31.70 -19.29
C LEU A 21 -19.46 32.94 -18.68
N SER A 22 -19.44 34.06 -19.41
CA SER A 22 -18.93 35.34 -18.90
C SER A 22 -19.77 35.85 -17.73
N LEU A 23 -21.10 35.87 -17.89
CA LEU A 23 -22.05 36.28 -16.85
C LEU A 23 -22.04 35.33 -15.65
N TYR A 24 -21.88 34.02 -15.88
CA TYR A 24 -21.74 33.01 -14.84
C TYR A 24 -20.49 33.24 -13.98
N LYS A 25 -19.35 33.57 -14.59
CA LYS A 25 -18.11 33.90 -13.85
C LYS A 25 -18.27 35.16 -12.99
N LYS A 26 -19.05 36.14 -13.47
CA LYS A 26 -19.42 37.35 -12.72
C LYS A 26 -20.55 37.14 -11.70
N LYS A 27 -21.03 35.90 -11.52
CA LYS A 27 -22.13 35.53 -10.60
C LYS A 27 -23.47 36.22 -10.89
N HIS A 28 -23.67 36.70 -12.12
CA HIS A 28 -24.94 37.31 -12.56
C HIS A 28 -25.92 36.20 -13.00
N TRP A 29 -26.43 35.43 -12.04
CA TRP A 29 -27.13 34.16 -12.31
C TRP A 29 -28.37 34.29 -13.21
N GLY A 30 -29.19 35.33 -13.04
CA GLY A 30 -30.38 35.56 -13.86
C GLY A 30 -30.05 35.89 -15.32
N ALA A 31 -29.06 36.76 -15.55
CA ALA A 31 -28.61 37.09 -16.90
C ALA A 31 -27.88 35.90 -17.57
N ALA A 32 -27.09 35.16 -16.80
CA ALA A 32 -26.43 33.92 -17.26
C ALA A 32 -27.47 32.85 -17.63
N LEU A 33 -28.54 32.72 -16.85
CA LEU A 33 -29.64 31.80 -17.14
C LEU A 33 -30.28 32.11 -18.50
N ASN A 34 -30.62 33.39 -18.77
CA ASN A 34 -31.22 33.80 -20.04
C ASN A 34 -30.28 33.51 -21.23
N ALA A 35 -28.99 33.83 -21.08
CA ALA A 35 -28.00 33.53 -22.11
C ALA A 35 -27.84 32.02 -22.37
N PHE A 36 -27.86 31.19 -21.32
CA PHE A 36 -27.85 29.74 -21.49
C PHE A 36 -29.16 29.19 -22.07
N LYS A 37 -30.33 29.80 -21.78
CA LYS A 37 -31.61 29.42 -22.39
C LYS A 37 -31.58 29.62 -23.90
N THR A 38 -31.10 30.78 -24.36
CA THR A 38 -30.88 31.05 -25.79
C THR A 38 -29.89 30.06 -26.41
N ALA A 39 -28.81 29.73 -25.69
CA ALA A 39 -27.84 28.74 -26.15
C ALA A 39 -28.44 27.32 -26.22
N HIS A 40 -29.33 26.96 -25.30
CA HIS A 40 -29.99 25.66 -25.26
C HIS A 40 -31.03 25.52 -26.38
N GLN A 41 -31.73 26.59 -26.74
CA GLN A 41 -32.63 26.61 -27.91
C GLN A 41 -31.86 26.37 -29.22
N ALA A 42 -30.65 26.92 -29.35
CA ALA A 42 -29.82 26.72 -30.54
C ALA A 42 -29.15 25.33 -30.59
N ALA A 43 -28.92 24.69 -29.43
CA ALA A 43 -28.25 23.40 -29.32
C ALA A 43 -28.82 22.56 -28.14
N PRO A 44 -30.03 21.99 -28.29
CA PRO A 44 -30.76 21.34 -27.20
C PRO A 44 -30.10 20.05 -26.69
N ASN A 45 -29.32 19.38 -27.54
CA ASN A 45 -28.62 18.13 -27.20
C ASN A 45 -27.19 18.34 -26.67
N ASN A 46 -26.79 19.56 -26.33
CA ASN A 46 -25.46 19.82 -25.77
C ASN A 46 -25.45 19.63 -24.24
N PRO A 47 -24.73 18.62 -23.70
CA PRO A 47 -24.76 18.30 -22.28
C PRO A 47 -24.19 19.43 -21.40
N GLN A 48 -23.19 20.18 -21.87
CA GLN A 48 -22.57 21.26 -21.10
C GLN A 48 -23.47 22.50 -20.97
N ILE A 49 -24.30 22.77 -21.99
CA ILE A 49 -25.30 23.85 -21.93
C ILE A 49 -26.39 23.49 -20.93
N ALA A 50 -26.95 22.28 -21.03
CA ALA A 50 -27.97 21.78 -20.11
C ALA A 50 -27.46 21.80 -18.65
N PHE A 51 -26.24 21.32 -18.40
CA PHE A 51 -25.67 21.34 -17.06
C PHE A 51 -25.52 22.76 -16.50
N LYS A 52 -24.97 23.70 -17.29
CA LYS A 52 -24.80 25.09 -16.83
C LYS A 52 -26.13 25.79 -16.57
N LEU A 53 -27.14 25.49 -17.37
CA LEU A 53 -28.49 26.00 -17.19
C LEU A 53 -29.13 25.46 -15.90
N GLY A 54 -28.99 24.16 -15.63
CA GLY A 54 -29.41 23.53 -14.37
C GLY A 54 -28.70 24.08 -13.14
N VAL A 55 -27.39 24.35 -13.23
CA VAL A 55 -26.64 25.00 -12.13
C VAL A 55 -27.10 26.45 -11.89
N CYS A 56 -27.43 27.21 -12.94
CA CYS A 56 -28.01 28.55 -12.76
C CYS A 56 -29.37 28.47 -12.04
N HIS A 57 -30.24 27.53 -12.42
CA HIS A 57 -31.50 27.29 -11.70
C HIS A 57 -31.27 26.88 -10.24
N LEU A 58 -30.25 26.05 -9.96
CA LEU A 58 -29.88 25.66 -8.59
C LEU A 58 -29.45 26.88 -7.76
N LYS A 59 -28.64 27.78 -8.34
CA LYS A 59 -28.21 29.02 -7.67
C LYS A 59 -29.34 30.02 -7.45
N LEU A 60 -30.36 30.00 -8.32
CA LEU A 60 -31.58 30.80 -8.20
C LEU A 60 -32.67 30.13 -7.35
N LYS A 61 -32.39 28.98 -6.71
CA LYS A 61 -33.32 28.19 -5.90
C LYS A 61 -34.55 27.67 -6.67
N SER A 62 -34.50 27.60 -7.99
CA SER A 62 -35.52 26.93 -8.82
C SER A 62 -35.21 25.44 -8.90
N LEU A 63 -35.47 24.70 -7.82
CA LEU A 63 -34.95 23.35 -7.63
C LEU A 63 -35.48 22.31 -8.64
N HIS A 64 -36.75 22.38 -9.04
CA HIS A 64 -37.31 21.45 -10.04
C HIS A 64 -36.68 21.61 -11.42
N GLU A 65 -36.50 22.85 -11.87
CA GLU A 65 -35.80 23.16 -13.12
C GLU A 65 -34.32 22.75 -13.04
N ALA A 66 -33.69 22.97 -11.89
CA ALA A 66 -32.31 22.53 -11.66
C ALA A 66 -32.18 21.01 -11.80
N HIS A 67 -33.09 20.25 -11.19
CA HIS A 67 -33.15 18.79 -11.32
C HIS A 67 -33.33 18.38 -12.77
N PHE A 68 -34.34 18.93 -13.46
CA PHE A 68 -34.63 18.60 -14.87
C PHE A 68 -33.41 18.75 -15.78
N TYR A 69 -32.76 19.93 -15.76
CA TYR A 69 -31.64 20.20 -16.65
C TYR A 69 -30.35 19.49 -16.25
N ILE A 70 -30.11 19.23 -14.96
CA ILE A 70 -28.95 18.43 -14.52
C ILE A 70 -29.15 16.95 -14.87
N SER A 71 -30.36 16.40 -14.68
CA SER A 71 -30.72 15.04 -15.11
C SER A 71 -30.56 14.87 -16.62
N ARG A 72 -31.08 15.81 -17.41
CA ARG A 72 -30.93 15.81 -18.87
C ARG A 72 -29.47 15.89 -19.33
N ALA A 73 -28.64 16.65 -18.62
CA ALA A 73 -27.21 16.71 -18.92
C ALA A 73 -26.49 15.37 -18.67
N LEU A 74 -26.93 14.62 -17.65
CA LEU A 74 -26.41 13.30 -17.34
C LEU A 74 -26.92 12.21 -18.29
N GLU A 75 -28.16 12.30 -18.79
CA GLU A 75 -28.64 11.43 -19.86
C GLU A 75 -27.77 11.55 -21.12
N LEU A 76 -27.37 12.78 -21.46
CA LEU A 76 -26.54 13.07 -22.64
C LEU A 76 -25.04 12.79 -22.41
N ALA A 77 -24.58 12.72 -21.15
CA ALA A 77 -23.19 12.47 -20.78
C ALA A 77 -23.08 11.69 -19.45
N PRO A 78 -23.44 10.39 -19.45
CA PRO A 78 -23.58 9.60 -18.22
C PRO A 78 -22.26 9.34 -17.49
N TYR A 79 -21.12 9.52 -18.16
CA TYR A 79 -19.78 9.35 -17.61
C TYR A 79 -19.31 10.51 -16.70
N ASN A 80 -20.10 11.58 -16.54
CA ASN A 80 -19.69 12.78 -15.80
C ASN A 80 -20.04 12.71 -14.30
N THR A 81 -19.16 12.07 -13.52
CA THR A 81 -19.35 11.83 -12.07
C THR A 81 -19.53 13.11 -11.24
N GLN A 82 -18.93 14.24 -11.64
CA GLN A 82 -19.08 15.53 -10.96
C GLN A 82 -20.51 16.09 -11.08
N TRP A 83 -21.20 15.79 -12.20
CA TRP A 83 -22.57 16.25 -12.40
C TRP A 83 -23.56 15.39 -11.61
N GLN A 84 -23.26 14.11 -11.40
CA GLN A 84 -24.04 13.22 -10.53
C GLN A 84 -24.06 13.72 -9.09
N ILE A 85 -22.93 14.22 -8.58
CA ILE A 85 -22.84 14.85 -7.26
C ILE A 85 -23.77 16.08 -7.18
N GLN A 86 -23.79 16.90 -8.23
CA GLN A 86 -24.63 18.10 -8.28
C GLN A 86 -26.12 17.75 -8.35
N LEU A 87 -26.49 16.67 -9.04
CA LEU A 87 -27.86 16.13 -9.05
C LEU A 87 -28.26 15.59 -7.67
N ALA A 88 -27.38 14.82 -7.02
CA ALA A 88 -27.62 14.29 -5.68
C ALA A 88 -27.83 15.41 -4.64
N GLN A 89 -27.06 16.50 -4.73
CA GLN A 89 -27.27 17.69 -3.91
C GLN A 89 -28.62 18.36 -4.18
N CYS A 90 -29.02 18.46 -5.46
CA CYS A 90 -30.32 18.99 -5.84
C CYS A 90 -31.46 18.11 -5.32
N ASN A 91 -31.33 16.78 -5.41
CA ASN A 91 -32.31 15.80 -4.92
C ASN A 91 -32.51 15.88 -3.41
N LYS A 92 -31.41 16.03 -2.67
CA LYS A 92 -31.44 16.24 -1.22
C LYS A 92 -32.21 17.52 -0.84
N GLN A 93 -32.06 18.59 -1.61
CA GLN A 93 -32.79 19.86 -1.38
C GLN A 93 -34.27 19.78 -1.79
N LEU A 94 -34.62 18.92 -2.76
CA LEU A 94 -36.00 18.65 -3.17
C LEU A 94 -36.75 17.69 -2.23
N GLY A 95 -36.08 17.12 -1.23
CA GLY A 95 -36.68 16.14 -0.35
C GLY A 95 -36.97 14.80 -1.04
N PHE A 96 -36.30 14.51 -2.17
CA PHE A 96 -36.32 13.16 -2.72
C PHE A 96 -35.61 12.24 -1.73
N SER A 97 -36.39 11.48 -0.96
CA SER A 97 -35.92 10.36 -0.15
C SER A 97 -35.04 9.48 -1.03
N SER A 98 -33.87 9.11 -0.51
CA SER A 98 -32.95 8.18 -1.14
C SER A 98 -33.57 6.78 -1.19
N TYR A 99 -34.52 6.59 -2.10
CA TYR A 99 -34.97 5.27 -2.53
C TYR A 99 -33.98 4.74 -3.56
N GLU A 100 -33.15 3.83 -3.08
CA GLU A 100 -32.61 2.69 -3.81
C GLU A 100 -32.17 2.94 -5.26
N LEU A 101 -30.92 3.37 -5.43
CA LEU A 101 -30.09 2.81 -6.50
C LEU A 101 -29.74 1.36 -6.11
N ASN A 102 -30.73 0.49 -6.09
CA ASN A 102 -30.54 -0.94 -6.30
C ASN A 102 -30.19 -1.12 -7.77
N ALA A 103 -28.94 -0.80 -8.12
CA ALA A 103 -28.28 -1.59 -9.13
C ALA A 103 -28.25 -3.01 -8.55
N ALA A 104 -28.77 -3.98 -9.29
CA ALA A 104 -28.44 -5.39 -9.10
C ALA A 104 -26.93 -5.55 -9.32
N GLY A 105 -26.15 -5.11 -8.34
CA GLY A 105 -24.74 -5.33 -8.19
C GLY A 105 -24.59 -6.50 -7.25
N LYS A 106 -23.76 -7.46 -7.64
CA LYS A 106 -23.25 -8.51 -6.74
C LYS A 106 -22.95 -7.89 -5.35
N PRO A 107 -23.21 -8.61 -4.24
CA PRO A 107 -22.80 -8.15 -2.92
C PRO A 107 -21.35 -7.68 -3.01
N THR A 108 -21.12 -6.40 -2.77
CA THR A 108 -19.77 -5.85 -2.69
C THR A 108 -19.18 -6.49 -1.45
N VAL A 109 -18.23 -7.41 -1.67
CA VAL A 109 -17.41 -7.95 -0.59
C VAL A 109 -16.83 -6.73 0.12
N ALA A 110 -17.15 -6.57 1.41
CA ALA A 110 -16.53 -5.52 2.22
C ALA A 110 -15.02 -5.75 2.15
N VAL A 111 -14.29 -4.82 1.53
CA VAL A 111 -12.84 -4.93 1.43
C VAL A 111 -12.29 -4.91 2.86
N PRO A 112 -11.69 -6.01 3.35
CA PRO A 112 -11.20 -6.05 4.73
C PRO A 112 -10.09 -5.02 4.93
N ARG A 113 -10.02 -4.41 6.12
CA ARG A 113 -8.82 -3.66 6.53
C ARG A 113 -7.61 -4.59 6.46
N VAL A 114 -6.43 -4.06 6.14
CA VAL A 114 -5.20 -4.86 6.16
C VAL A 114 -4.91 -5.25 7.60
N LEU A 115 -5.19 -6.51 7.94
CA LEU A 115 -4.86 -7.08 9.24
C LEU A 115 -3.34 -7.13 9.38
N GLN A 116 -2.83 -6.46 10.40
CA GLN A 116 -1.42 -6.51 10.78
C GLN A 116 -1.23 -7.65 11.78
N GLY A 117 -1.50 -8.92 11.40
CA GLY A 117 -1.20 -10.09 12.23
C GLY A 117 -2.29 -10.53 13.24
N GLY A 118 -2.14 -11.75 13.76
CA GLY A 118 -3.17 -12.59 14.40
C GLY A 118 -3.76 -12.13 15.74
N PHE A 119 -4.71 -12.93 16.25
CA PHE A 119 -5.64 -12.61 17.35
C PHE A 119 -5.03 -12.39 18.76
N GLN A 120 -3.71 -12.29 18.96
CA GLN A 120 -3.12 -12.07 20.29
C GLN A 120 -1.93 -11.08 20.36
N GLN A 121 -2.08 -10.15 21.32
CA GLN A 121 -1.20 -9.10 21.89
C GLN A 121 -0.72 -7.97 20.96
N SER A 122 -0.68 -6.74 21.50
CA SER A 122 -1.05 -5.51 20.77
C SER A 122 0.05 -4.74 20.04
N LEU A 123 1.27 -4.73 20.59
CA LEU A 123 2.38 -3.89 20.10
C LEU A 123 3.67 -4.66 19.80
N ASN A 124 3.82 -5.89 20.28
CA ASN A 124 5.01 -6.69 20.06
C ASN A 124 4.72 -7.90 19.15
N ILE A 125 4.03 -7.61 18.04
CA ILE A 125 3.72 -8.60 17.01
C ILE A 125 4.76 -8.55 15.90
N SER A 126 5.01 -9.73 15.34
CA SER A 126 5.97 -9.96 14.27
C SER A 126 5.22 -9.87 12.93
N LEU A 127 5.39 -8.76 12.20
CA LEU A 127 4.77 -8.51 10.90
C LEU A 127 5.73 -8.71 9.75
N LYS A 128 5.38 -9.60 8.81
CA LYS A 128 6.09 -9.65 7.53
C LYS A 128 6.01 -8.29 6.85
N LYS A 129 7.12 -7.87 6.25
CA LYS A 129 7.14 -6.68 5.41
C LYS A 129 6.30 -6.92 4.16
N LYS A 130 5.71 -5.85 3.64
CA LYS A 130 4.86 -5.88 2.45
C LYS A 130 5.72 -5.67 1.21
N LEU A 131 5.72 -6.66 0.32
CA LEU A 131 6.31 -6.55 -1.02
C LEU A 131 5.20 -6.31 -2.03
N LEU A 132 5.26 -5.19 -2.72
CA LEU A 132 4.32 -4.84 -3.77
C LEU A 132 4.94 -5.07 -5.15
N LEU A 133 4.26 -5.86 -5.97
CA LEU A 133 4.65 -6.15 -7.34
C LEU A 133 3.69 -5.44 -8.30
N LEU A 134 4.26 -4.67 -9.23
CA LEU A 134 3.53 -3.93 -10.25
C LEU A 134 3.90 -4.49 -11.63
N PRO A 135 3.01 -5.27 -12.27
CA PRO A 135 3.24 -5.74 -13.62
C PRO A 135 3.14 -4.59 -14.64
N SER A 136 3.69 -4.84 -15.83
CA SER A 136 3.69 -3.87 -16.92
C SER A 136 2.27 -3.54 -17.41
N ASP A 137 1.96 -2.25 -17.60
CA ASP A 137 0.66 -1.77 -18.08
C ASP A 137 0.43 -2.03 -19.59
N TYR A 138 1.49 -2.40 -20.32
CA TYR A 138 1.52 -2.52 -21.78
C TYR A 138 0.82 -3.76 -22.33
N ASN A 139 0.76 -4.83 -21.53
CA ASN A 139 0.05 -6.05 -21.86
C ASN A 139 -0.67 -6.48 -20.60
N HIS A 140 -2.00 -6.43 -20.62
CA HIS A 140 -2.89 -6.59 -19.46
C HIS A 140 -2.83 -7.98 -18.76
N ARG A 141 -1.75 -8.74 -18.97
CA ARG A 141 -1.54 -10.15 -18.59
C ARG A 141 -0.07 -10.54 -18.36
N VAL A 142 0.93 -9.65 -18.53
CA VAL A 142 2.35 -10.07 -18.40
C VAL A 142 2.76 -10.05 -16.93
N MET A 143 2.38 -11.13 -16.25
CA MET A 143 2.91 -11.48 -14.94
C MET A 143 4.36 -11.96 -15.05
N ALA A 144 4.82 -12.38 -16.24
CA ALA A 144 6.14 -13.00 -16.42
C ALA A 144 7.32 -12.19 -15.86
N ASP A 145 7.26 -10.86 -15.90
CA ASP A 145 8.32 -9.99 -15.36
C ASP A 145 8.35 -9.95 -13.82
N ILE A 146 7.23 -10.27 -13.15
CA ILE A 146 7.08 -10.18 -11.69
C ILE A 146 6.81 -11.53 -11.00
N GLU A 147 6.29 -12.51 -11.73
CA GLU A 147 5.92 -13.84 -11.24
C GLU A 147 7.09 -14.59 -10.59
N PRO A 148 8.32 -14.54 -11.13
CA PRO A 148 9.47 -15.16 -10.46
C PRO A 148 9.70 -14.64 -9.05
N PHE A 149 9.43 -13.34 -8.80
CA PHE A 149 9.57 -12.74 -7.48
C PHE A 149 8.49 -13.20 -6.49
N ILE A 150 7.31 -13.60 -6.96
CA ILE A 150 6.29 -14.21 -6.09
C ILE A 150 6.85 -15.50 -5.50
N ALA A 151 7.36 -16.39 -6.36
CA ALA A 151 7.88 -17.68 -5.93
C ALA A 151 9.11 -17.52 -5.01
N TYR A 152 9.98 -16.54 -5.31
CA TYR A 152 11.18 -16.24 -4.53
C TYR A 152 10.84 -15.69 -3.13
N TYR A 153 9.93 -14.71 -3.05
CA TYR A 153 9.70 -13.93 -1.81
C TYR A 153 8.49 -14.37 -0.97
N GLN A 154 7.62 -15.27 -1.44
CA GLN A 154 6.40 -15.71 -0.74
C GLN A 154 6.61 -16.16 0.72
N ASN A 155 7.80 -16.67 1.06
CA ASN A 155 8.09 -17.13 2.42
C ASN A 155 8.60 -16.01 3.34
N GLU A 156 9.18 -14.95 2.77
CA GLU A 156 9.83 -13.86 3.50
C GLU A 156 8.92 -12.63 3.66
N PHE A 157 8.10 -12.34 2.66
CA PHE A 157 7.27 -11.13 2.60
C PHE A 157 5.78 -11.46 2.44
N ASP A 158 4.93 -10.53 2.85
CA ASP A 158 3.54 -10.52 2.40
C ASP A 158 3.49 -9.91 1.00
N VAL A 159 3.26 -10.76 -0.01
CA VAL A 159 3.36 -10.39 -1.42
C VAL A 159 1.99 -9.93 -1.94
N TYR A 160 1.96 -8.72 -2.51
CA TYR A 160 0.78 -8.13 -3.15
C TYR A 160 1.08 -7.85 -4.62
N VAL A 161 0.11 -8.10 -5.49
CA VAL A 161 0.20 -7.76 -6.92
C VAL A 161 -0.94 -6.84 -7.30
N ILE A 162 -0.64 -5.66 -7.84
CA ILE A 162 -1.68 -4.73 -8.30
C ILE A 162 -1.95 -4.93 -9.79
N LEU A 163 -3.19 -5.30 -10.12
CA LEU A 163 -3.66 -5.55 -11.48
C LEU A 163 -4.69 -4.51 -11.91
N ARG A 164 -4.59 -4.06 -13.16
CA ARG A 164 -5.50 -3.05 -13.72
C ARG A 164 -6.95 -3.54 -13.83
N GLN A 165 -7.13 -4.82 -14.14
CA GLN A 165 -8.44 -5.45 -14.26
C GLN A 165 -8.48 -6.68 -13.36
N LEU A 166 -9.48 -6.70 -12.48
CA LEU A 166 -9.80 -7.81 -11.60
C LEU A 166 -11.32 -7.78 -11.38
N ASP A 167 -11.94 -8.96 -11.39
CA ASP A 167 -13.40 -9.09 -11.23
C ASP A 167 -13.86 -8.63 -9.85
N GLU A 168 -13.00 -8.82 -8.85
CA GLU A 168 -13.17 -8.39 -7.47
C GLU A 168 -12.09 -7.38 -7.10
N ASP A 169 -12.29 -6.60 -6.03
CA ASP A 169 -11.29 -5.60 -5.60
C ASP A 169 -10.04 -6.25 -5.00
N VAL A 170 -10.20 -7.42 -4.36
CA VAL A 170 -9.12 -8.21 -3.75
C VAL A 170 -9.39 -9.69 -3.99
N VAL A 171 -8.37 -10.44 -4.42
CA VAL A 171 -8.43 -11.90 -4.58
C VAL A 171 -7.23 -12.52 -3.86
N TYR A 172 -7.50 -13.31 -2.82
CA TYR A 172 -6.47 -14.00 -2.06
C TYR A 172 -5.97 -15.25 -2.80
N LYS A 173 -4.65 -15.42 -2.91
CA LYS A 173 -4.01 -16.63 -3.43
C LYS A 173 -3.11 -17.23 -2.34
N PRO A 174 -2.75 -18.53 -2.47
CA PRO A 174 -1.85 -19.18 -1.54
C PRO A 174 -0.52 -18.44 -1.29
N SER A 175 0.11 -17.93 -2.35
CA SER A 175 1.44 -17.32 -2.27
C SER A 175 1.45 -15.78 -2.25
N HIS A 176 0.31 -15.14 -2.56
CA HIS A 176 0.22 -13.68 -2.73
C HIS A 176 -1.23 -13.21 -2.71
N THR A 177 -1.45 -11.89 -2.66
CA THR A 177 -2.78 -11.28 -2.80
C THR A 177 -2.85 -10.44 -4.07
N LEU A 178 -3.85 -10.69 -4.91
CA LEU A 178 -4.14 -9.86 -6.08
C LEU A 178 -5.04 -8.70 -5.67
N VAL A 179 -4.73 -7.50 -6.13
CA VAL A 179 -5.43 -6.28 -5.77
C VAL A 179 -5.75 -5.48 -7.02
N LYS A 180 -6.98 -5.00 -7.12
CA LYS A 180 -7.40 -4.19 -8.24
C LYS A 180 -6.84 -2.77 -8.14
N ASN A 181 -6.23 -2.30 -9.21
CA ASN A 181 -5.66 -0.96 -9.33
C ASN A 181 -6.77 0.11 -9.22
N GLY A 182 -6.46 1.25 -8.60
CA GLY A 182 -7.38 2.36 -8.39
C GLY A 182 -8.42 2.14 -7.29
N THR A 183 -8.41 0.99 -6.61
CA THR A 183 -9.20 0.78 -5.39
C THR A 183 -8.54 1.46 -4.20
N SER A 184 -9.32 1.74 -3.15
CA SER A 184 -8.77 2.39 -1.96
C SER A 184 -7.68 1.55 -1.26
N TYR A 185 -7.78 0.23 -1.39
CA TYR A 185 -6.84 -0.74 -0.87
C TYR A 185 -5.56 -0.80 -1.72
N GLY A 186 -5.68 -0.79 -3.05
CA GLY A 186 -4.53 -0.70 -3.95
C GLY A 186 -3.72 0.58 -3.75
N GLU A 187 -4.38 1.73 -3.57
CA GLU A 187 -3.69 2.98 -3.25
C GLU A 187 -3.05 2.96 -1.85
N TYR A 188 -3.68 2.32 -0.86
CA TYR A 188 -3.07 2.11 0.45
C TYR A 188 -1.77 1.30 0.36
N LEU A 189 -1.76 0.20 -0.40
CA LEU A 189 -0.57 -0.64 -0.56
C LEU A 189 0.58 0.09 -1.24
N LYS A 190 0.30 0.92 -2.25
CA LYS A 190 1.34 1.73 -2.91
C LYS A 190 2.04 2.70 -1.96
N LEU A 191 1.33 3.18 -0.94
CA LEU A 191 1.85 4.13 0.05
C LEU A 191 2.55 3.44 1.23
N THR A 192 2.18 2.19 1.50
CA THR A 192 2.57 1.50 2.73
C THR A 192 3.32 0.20 2.48
N ALA A 193 3.66 -0.12 1.23
CA ALA A 193 4.60 -1.18 0.93
C ALA A 193 5.99 -0.81 1.47
N ASP A 194 6.68 -1.79 2.05
CA ASP A 194 8.06 -1.61 2.48
C ASP A 194 8.99 -1.67 1.25
N TYR A 195 8.63 -2.50 0.28
CA TYR A 195 9.37 -2.71 -0.97
C TYR A 195 8.45 -2.75 -2.18
N VAL A 196 8.91 -2.21 -3.32
CA VAL A 196 8.19 -2.26 -4.60
C VAL A 196 9.09 -2.77 -5.73
N ILE A 197 8.59 -3.73 -6.51
CA ILE A 197 9.18 -4.15 -7.79
C ILE A 197 8.20 -3.79 -8.91
N ASP A 198 8.66 -2.99 -9.87
CA ASP A 198 7.85 -2.46 -10.97
C ASP A 198 8.40 -2.85 -12.36
N ALA A 199 7.60 -3.59 -13.14
CA ALA A 199 7.90 -4.02 -14.50
C ALA A 199 7.58 -2.97 -15.58
N GLY A 200 7.35 -1.71 -15.18
CA GLY A 200 7.20 -0.58 -16.09
C GLY A 200 5.78 -0.09 -16.24
N SER A 201 5.04 0.01 -15.13
CA SER A 201 3.71 0.61 -15.07
C SER A 201 3.69 2.09 -15.50
N MET A 202 4.84 2.77 -15.52
CA MET A 202 5.05 4.17 -15.96
C MET A 202 4.12 5.21 -15.31
N ASN A 203 3.46 4.87 -14.22
CA ASN A 203 2.36 5.67 -13.72
C ASN A 203 2.85 6.65 -12.65
N TYR A 204 2.83 7.92 -13.04
CA TYR A 204 3.52 9.08 -12.46
C TYR A 204 3.05 9.53 -11.05
N GLY A 205 2.12 8.82 -10.41
CA GLY A 205 1.49 9.29 -9.16
C GLY A 205 1.89 8.57 -7.87
N TYR A 206 2.78 7.58 -7.92
CA TYR A 206 2.80 6.56 -6.87
C TYR A 206 3.87 6.70 -5.79
N ARG A 207 5.03 7.31 -6.06
CA ARG A 207 6.02 7.58 -5.01
C ARG A 207 5.76 8.95 -4.40
N ILE A 208 5.08 8.95 -3.25
CA ILE A 208 4.79 10.15 -2.44
C ILE A 208 5.85 10.32 -1.34
N THR A 209 6.70 9.30 -1.13
CA THR A 209 7.60 9.19 0.02
C THR A 209 8.92 8.52 -0.41
N ASP A 210 10.03 8.94 0.19
CA ASP A 210 11.36 8.36 -0.08
C ASP A 210 11.65 7.12 0.77
N THR A 211 10.80 6.81 1.75
CA THR A 211 10.98 5.70 2.71
C THR A 211 10.82 4.31 2.10
N THR A 212 9.98 4.14 1.07
CA THR A 212 9.79 2.88 0.36
C THR A 212 10.88 2.70 -0.68
N LYS A 213 11.56 1.54 -0.67
CA LYS A 213 12.54 1.22 -1.71
C LYS A 213 11.84 0.67 -2.95
N TRP A 214 12.03 1.34 -4.08
CA TRP A 214 11.34 1.12 -5.34
C TRP A 214 12.33 0.75 -6.45
N VAL A 215 12.22 -0.47 -6.96
CA VAL A 215 13.08 -1.00 -8.02
C VAL A 215 12.27 -1.21 -9.29
N SER A 216 12.82 -0.81 -10.44
CA SER A 216 12.25 -1.20 -11.73
C SER A 216 13.00 -2.36 -12.37
N VAL A 217 12.25 -3.38 -12.81
CA VAL A 217 12.78 -4.52 -13.57
C VAL A 217 12.50 -4.41 -15.08
N TRP A 218 11.60 -3.49 -15.45
CA TRP A 218 11.11 -3.30 -16.82
C TRP A 218 10.66 -4.63 -17.48
N HIS A 219 10.62 -4.67 -18.82
CA HIS A 219 10.06 -5.81 -19.58
C HIS A 219 10.94 -6.26 -20.76
N GLY A 220 12.25 -6.00 -20.70
CA GLY A 220 13.25 -6.50 -21.64
C GLY A 220 13.86 -5.47 -22.59
N ILE A 221 14.75 -5.95 -23.46
CA ILE A 221 15.64 -5.12 -24.28
C ILE A 221 14.89 -4.50 -25.47
N PRO A 222 14.95 -3.18 -25.67
CA PRO A 222 14.26 -2.55 -26.78
C PRO A 222 15.05 -2.75 -28.07
N TYR A 223 14.37 -3.25 -29.09
CA TYR A 223 14.89 -3.20 -30.46
C TYR A 223 14.53 -1.87 -31.15
N LYS A 224 13.32 -1.35 -30.87
CA LYS A 224 12.75 -0.15 -31.49
C LYS A 224 13.13 1.09 -30.71
N LYS A 225 13.31 2.22 -31.39
CA LYS A 225 13.50 3.52 -30.72
C LYS A 225 12.30 3.84 -29.83
N MET A 226 12.60 4.30 -28.61
CA MET A 226 11.62 4.59 -27.57
C MET A 226 11.92 5.92 -26.88
N PHE A 227 10.91 6.47 -26.19
CA PHE A 227 11.02 7.68 -25.39
C PHE A 227 11.68 8.84 -26.14
N VAL A 228 12.72 9.46 -25.56
CA VAL A 228 13.36 10.66 -26.10
C VAL A 228 14.03 10.39 -27.45
N ASP A 229 14.47 9.16 -27.69
CA ASP A 229 15.08 8.77 -28.97
C ASP A 229 14.05 8.52 -30.07
N LEU A 230 12.80 8.26 -29.69
CA LEU A 230 11.66 8.23 -30.62
C LEU A 230 11.14 9.65 -30.89
N ASP A 231 10.91 10.43 -29.83
CA ASP A 231 10.40 11.80 -29.91
C ASP A 231 10.72 12.59 -28.63
N ILE A 232 11.32 13.77 -28.78
CA ILE A 232 11.75 14.62 -27.66
C ILE A 232 10.61 15.03 -26.72
N LYS A 233 9.34 14.97 -27.17
CA LYS A 233 8.18 15.22 -26.31
C LYS A 233 8.12 14.30 -25.09
N HIS A 234 8.77 13.14 -25.14
CA HIS A 234 8.84 12.17 -24.06
C HIS A 234 9.86 12.52 -22.96
N LEU A 235 10.62 13.62 -23.10
CA LEU A 235 11.62 14.04 -22.11
C LEU A 235 11.04 14.26 -20.72
N THR A 236 9.81 14.79 -20.63
CA THR A 236 9.12 14.96 -19.34
C THR A 236 8.82 13.62 -18.65
N GLY A 237 8.62 12.54 -19.43
CA GLY A 237 8.50 11.17 -18.94
C GLY A 237 9.82 10.64 -18.40
N ALA A 238 10.90 10.83 -19.16
CA ALA A 238 12.25 10.40 -18.84
C ALA A 238 12.74 10.93 -17.47
N ILE A 239 12.59 12.23 -17.20
CA ILE A 239 12.95 12.85 -15.91
C ILE A 239 12.23 12.18 -14.72
N ARG A 240 11.01 11.70 -14.93
CA ARG A 240 10.18 11.14 -13.84
C ARG A 240 10.66 9.78 -13.38
N TYR A 241 11.28 8.99 -14.25
CA TYR A 241 11.82 7.68 -13.85
C TYR A 241 12.96 7.83 -12.85
N GLY A 242 13.79 8.88 -13.01
CA GLY A 242 14.83 9.23 -12.03
C GLY A 242 14.29 9.66 -10.67
N LEU A 243 13.05 10.17 -10.61
CA LEU A 243 12.37 10.51 -9.35
C LEU A 243 11.61 9.33 -8.74
N ALA A 244 11.23 8.34 -9.56
CA ALA A 244 10.41 7.22 -9.12
C ALA A 244 11.27 6.09 -8.53
N TYR A 245 12.36 5.72 -9.20
CA TYR A 245 13.08 4.48 -8.93
C TYR A 245 14.42 4.72 -8.26
N ASP A 246 14.66 4.02 -7.15
CA ASP A 246 15.97 4.02 -6.47
C ASP A 246 17.01 3.30 -7.34
N SER A 247 16.60 2.21 -8.00
CA SER A 247 17.44 1.48 -8.94
C SER A 247 16.63 0.90 -10.09
N MET A 248 17.30 0.65 -11.22
CA MET A 248 16.75 -0.06 -12.37
C MET A 248 17.63 -1.26 -12.73
N VAL A 249 17.00 -2.39 -13.04
CA VAL A 249 17.68 -3.59 -13.52
C VAL A 249 18.04 -3.44 -14.99
N SER A 250 19.20 -3.96 -15.35
CA SER A 250 19.73 -4.03 -16.69
C SER A 250 20.16 -5.45 -17.07
N MET A 251 19.96 -5.78 -18.34
CA MET A 251 20.33 -7.06 -18.92
C MET A 251 21.72 -7.06 -19.57
N SER A 252 22.21 -5.90 -20.01
CA SER A 252 23.48 -5.76 -20.75
C SER A 252 23.99 -4.32 -20.81
N ASP A 253 25.26 -4.16 -21.20
CA ASP A 253 25.85 -2.86 -21.47
C ASP A 253 25.08 -2.12 -22.56
N PHE A 254 24.63 -2.84 -23.59
CA PHE A 254 23.78 -2.27 -24.64
C PHE A 254 22.50 -1.68 -24.05
N TYR A 255 21.78 -2.44 -23.21
CA TYR A 255 20.55 -1.97 -22.59
C TYR A 255 20.80 -0.76 -21.68
N THR A 256 21.83 -0.83 -20.85
CA THR A 256 22.24 0.26 -19.96
C THR A 256 22.50 1.54 -20.76
N GLN A 257 23.38 1.49 -21.75
CA GLN A 257 23.85 2.68 -22.45
C GLN A 257 22.83 3.23 -23.45
N THR A 258 22.13 2.36 -24.16
CA THR A 258 21.21 2.77 -25.24
C THR A 258 19.82 3.11 -24.71
N PHE A 259 19.31 2.35 -23.75
CA PHE A 259 17.95 2.56 -23.27
C PHE A 259 17.90 3.34 -21.96
N LEU A 260 18.53 2.86 -20.89
CA LEU A 260 18.42 3.49 -19.57
C LEU A 260 19.06 4.89 -19.56
N ARG A 261 20.34 5.00 -19.96
CA ARG A 261 21.08 6.27 -19.96
C ARG A 261 20.64 7.23 -21.07
N LYS A 262 20.40 6.73 -22.28
CA LYS A 262 20.01 7.59 -23.43
C LYS A 262 18.50 7.80 -23.53
N ALA A 263 17.73 6.77 -23.89
CA ALA A 263 16.30 6.91 -24.17
C ALA A 263 15.48 7.38 -22.94
N MET A 264 15.75 6.79 -21.77
CA MET A 264 15.04 7.05 -20.52
C MET A 264 15.66 8.17 -19.67
N ARG A 265 16.89 8.63 -19.99
CA ARG A 265 17.64 9.63 -19.19
C ARG A 265 17.69 9.29 -17.70
N TYR A 266 17.81 8.01 -17.39
CA TYR A 266 17.90 7.55 -16.01
C TYR A 266 19.34 7.72 -15.52
N GLU A 267 19.53 8.61 -14.54
CA GLU A 267 20.84 8.92 -13.96
C GLU A 267 21.08 8.18 -12.63
N GLY A 268 20.11 7.42 -12.12
CA GLY A 268 20.23 6.68 -10.86
C GLY A 268 21.04 5.38 -10.96
N GLU A 269 20.91 4.54 -9.94
CA GLU A 269 21.63 3.28 -9.79
C GLU A 269 21.12 2.23 -10.80
N VAL A 270 22.04 1.63 -11.56
CA VAL A 270 21.71 0.56 -12.51
C VAL A 270 22.33 -0.75 -12.03
N LEU A 271 21.50 -1.77 -11.85
CA LEU A 271 21.91 -3.12 -11.46
C LEU A 271 21.93 -3.99 -12.71
N GLN A 272 23.11 -4.26 -13.26
CA GLN A 272 23.23 -5.17 -14.40
C GLN A 272 23.34 -6.60 -13.91
N VAL A 273 22.18 -7.28 -13.85
CA VAL A 273 21.99 -8.59 -13.18
C VAL A 273 21.16 -9.59 -14.00
N GLY A 274 20.70 -9.20 -15.20
CA GLY A 274 19.86 -10.02 -16.08
C GLY A 274 18.37 -9.71 -15.96
N SER A 275 17.51 -10.64 -16.38
CA SER A 275 16.06 -10.48 -16.48
C SER A 275 15.32 -11.66 -15.87
N ALA A 276 14.53 -11.41 -14.82
CA ALA A 276 13.79 -12.46 -14.10
C ALA A 276 12.88 -13.31 -14.99
N LYS A 277 12.25 -12.71 -16.03
CA LYS A 277 11.39 -13.45 -16.97
C LYS A 277 12.14 -14.54 -17.76
N ILE A 278 13.46 -14.39 -17.93
CA ILE A 278 14.29 -15.30 -18.71
C ILE A 278 14.58 -16.59 -17.94
N ASP A 279 14.53 -16.59 -16.61
CA ASP A 279 14.71 -17.79 -15.80
C ASP A 279 13.74 -18.89 -16.21
N LYS A 280 12.46 -18.53 -16.40
CA LYS A 280 11.46 -19.48 -16.88
C LYS A 280 11.82 -20.03 -18.26
N LEU A 281 12.35 -19.21 -19.16
CA LEU A 281 12.73 -19.63 -20.51
C LEU A 281 13.92 -20.58 -20.52
N LEU A 282 14.93 -20.32 -19.69
CA LEU A 282 16.15 -21.12 -19.57
C LEU A 282 15.99 -22.34 -18.66
N ASP A 283 14.90 -22.43 -17.91
CA ASP A 283 14.60 -23.59 -17.07
C ASP A 283 14.52 -24.85 -17.93
N SER A 284 15.60 -25.63 -17.85
CA SER A 284 15.83 -26.89 -18.54
C SER A 284 15.90 -28.06 -17.55
N ARG A 285 15.40 -27.85 -16.33
CA ARG A 285 15.36 -28.89 -15.31
C ARG A 285 14.62 -30.10 -15.86
N SER A 286 15.32 -31.23 -15.87
CA SER A 286 14.67 -32.50 -16.19
C SER A 286 13.63 -32.83 -15.12
N ASN A 287 12.65 -33.64 -15.49
CA ASN A 287 11.71 -34.19 -14.53
C ASN A 287 12.41 -34.89 -13.34
N GLN A 288 13.57 -35.51 -13.55
CA GLN A 288 14.35 -36.10 -12.45
C GLN A 288 14.92 -35.06 -11.48
N GLN A 289 15.48 -33.96 -12.00
CA GLN A 289 15.99 -32.87 -11.17
C GLN A 289 14.86 -32.21 -10.38
N ARG A 290 13.74 -31.91 -11.04
CA ARG A 290 12.56 -31.34 -10.37
C ARG A 290 12.01 -32.25 -9.29
N LEU A 291 11.94 -33.55 -9.55
CA LEU A 291 11.51 -34.54 -8.57
C LEU A 291 12.45 -34.56 -7.35
N SER A 292 13.77 -34.54 -7.56
CA SER A 292 14.75 -34.49 -6.46
C SER A 292 14.57 -33.25 -5.57
N GLU A 293 14.31 -32.08 -6.17
CA GLU A 293 14.00 -30.85 -5.42
C GLU A 293 12.73 -30.98 -4.59
N LEU A 294 11.67 -31.58 -5.14
CA LEU A 294 10.41 -31.79 -4.44
C LEU A 294 10.60 -32.71 -3.22
N TYR A 295 11.36 -33.80 -3.37
CA TYR A 295 11.71 -34.69 -2.26
C TYR A 295 12.46 -33.94 -1.16
N GLN A 296 13.47 -33.14 -1.53
CA GLN A 296 14.25 -32.35 -0.57
C GLN A 296 13.39 -31.28 0.12
N THR A 297 12.55 -30.56 -0.62
CA THR A 297 11.74 -29.44 -0.12
C THR A 297 10.65 -29.90 0.84
N ILE A 298 10.03 -31.05 0.56
CA ILE A 298 8.96 -31.62 1.40
C ILE A 298 9.55 -32.48 2.53
N GLY A 299 10.82 -32.90 2.42
CA GLY A 299 11.49 -33.80 3.37
C GLY A 299 11.06 -35.26 3.19
N LEU A 300 10.83 -35.68 1.95
CA LEU A 300 10.35 -37.02 1.62
C LEU A 300 11.51 -38.03 1.55
N PRO A 301 11.29 -39.27 2.01
CA PRO A 301 12.26 -40.36 1.88
C PRO A 301 12.32 -40.87 0.44
N HIS A 302 13.53 -40.92 -0.15
CA HIS A 302 13.75 -41.31 -1.55
C HIS A 302 13.43 -42.79 -1.89
N ASP A 303 13.26 -43.65 -0.89
CA ASP A 303 12.95 -45.07 -1.04
C ASP A 303 11.45 -45.41 -0.96
N LYS A 304 10.58 -44.39 -0.75
CA LYS A 304 9.14 -44.58 -0.61
C LYS A 304 8.36 -44.10 -1.84
N LYS A 305 7.23 -44.75 -2.09
CA LYS A 305 6.19 -44.32 -3.02
C LYS A 305 5.28 -43.27 -2.40
N ILE A 306 4.69 -42.43 -3.21
CA ILE A 306 3.89 -41.29 -2.76
C ILE A 306 2.40 -41.51 -3.07
N ALA A 307 1.58 -41.61 -2.01
CA ALA A 307 0.15 -41.40 -2.12
C ALA A 307 -0.14 -39.91 -1.84
N LEU A 308 -0.67 -39.18 -2.81
CA LEU A 308 -1.01 -37.76 -2.66
C LEU A 308 -2.50 -37.60 -2.39
N TYR A 309 -2.86 -37.04 -1.23
CA TYR A 309 -4.20 -36.58 -0.96
C TYR A 309 -4.36 -35.11 -1.35
N ALA A 310 -5.17 -34.84 -2.37
CA ALA A 310 -5.48 -33.50 -2.87
C ALA A 310 -6.98 -33.19 -2.71
N PRO A 311 -7.42 -32.66 -1.56
CA PRO A 311 -8.80 -32.25 -1.35
C PRO A 311 -9.13 -30.94 -2.09
N GLU A 312 -10.43 -30.70 -2.27
CA GLU A 312 -10.99 -29.44 -2.75
C GLU A 312 -11.19 -28.44 -1.60
N TYR A 313 -11.07 -27.15 -1.90
CA TYR A 313 -11.27 -26.08 -0.92
C TYR A 313 -12.74 -25.95 -0.51
N ARG A 314 -12.98 -25.88 0.80
CA ARG A 314 -14.29 -25.60 1.40
C ARG A 314 -14.18 -24.29 2.18
N ALA A 315 -14.76 -23.21 1.65
CA ALA A 315 -14.91 -21.97 2.40
C ALA A 315 -15.74 -22.26 3.66
N ASP A 316 -15.29 -21.76 4.82
CA ASP A 316 -16.01 -21.78 6.12
C ASP A 316 -15.78 -22.98 7.07
N LYS A 317 -14.89 -23.93 6.77
CA LYS A 317 -14.51 -25.00 7.72
C LYS A 317 -13.00 -25.08 7.93
N PRO A 318 -12.50 -25.31 9.17
CA PRO A 318 -11.10 -25.67 9.38
C PRO A 318 -10.78 -26.95 8.61
N PHE A 319 -9.56 -27.02 8.07
CA PHE A 319 -9.12 -28.16 7.29
C PHE A 319 -8.75 -29.33 8.19
N GLU A 320 -9.44 -30.45 8.00
CA GLU A 320 -9.13 -31.72 8.63
C GLU A 320 -9.15 -32.82 7.56
N VAL A 321 -8.24 -33.79 7.68
CA VAL A 321 -8.26 -34.98 6.84
C VAL A 321 -9.43 -35.85 7.30
N THR A 322 -10.34 -36.18 6.38
CA THR A 322 -11.65 -36.76 6.69
C THR A 322 -11.64 -38.29 6.81
N PHE A 323 -10.46 -38.88 6.96
CA PHE A 323 -10.23 -40.32 7.15
C PHE A 323 -8.99 -40.53 8.02
N ASP A 324 -8.89 -41.71 8.65
CA ASP A 324 -7.72 -42.09 9.44
C ASP A 324 -6.51 -42.38 8.53
N THR A 325 -5.52 -41.48 8.58
CA THR A 325 -4.31 -41.59 7.75
C THR A 325 -3.43 -42.79 8.12
N GLN A 326 -3.48 -43.27 9.37
CA GLN A 326 -2.69 -44.43 9.80
C GLN A 326 -3.27 -45.72 9.23
N LYS A 327 -4.60 -45.90 9.34
CA LYS A 327 -5.27 -47.06 8.74
C LYS A 327 -5.08 -47.12 7.24
N LEU A 328 -5.10 -45.96 6.56
CA LEU A 328 -4.83 -45.91 5.14
C LEU A 328 -3.40 -46.37 4.80
N LEU A 329 -2.40 -45.93 5.57
CA LEU A 329 -1.01 -46.36 5.39
C LEU A 329 -0.81 -47.86 5.70
N GLU A 330 -1.53 -48.42 6.66
CA GLU A 330 -1.53 -49.87 6.96
C GLU A 330 -2.02 -50.69 5.75
N VAL A 331 -3.06 -50.22 5.05
CA VAL A 331 -3.57 -50.91 3.86
C VAL A 331 -2.67 -50.67 2.63
N LEU A 332 -2.13 -49.46 2.47
CA LEU A 332 -1.20 -49.15 1.37
C LEU A 332 0.13 -49.91 1.48
N GLY A 333 0.61 -50.21 2.69
CA GLY A 333 1.86 -50.92 2.93
C GLY A 333 3.02 -50.01 3.33
N GLU A 334 4.11 -50.59 3.83
CA GLU A 334 5.29 -49.89 4.37
C GLU A 334 6.09 -49.08 3.33
N GLU A 335 5.89 -49.37 2.06
CA GLU A 335 6.54 -48.73 0.93
C GLU A 335 5.97 -47.35 0.58
N TYR A 336 4.78 -46.99 1.06
CA TYR A 336 4.16 -45.68 0.76
C TYR A 336 4.41 -44.63 1.84
N CYS A 337 4.35 -43.35 1.49
CA CYS A 337 4.04 -42.28 2.41
C CYS A 337 2.86 -41.46 1.90
N LEU A 338 2.13 -40.83 2.82
CA LEU A 338 1.01 -39.98 2.48
C LEU A 338 1.45 -38.52 2.46
N VAL A 339 1.26 -37.85 1.33
CA VAL A 339 1.46 -36.41 1.19
C VAL A 339 0.08 -35.76 1.12
N VAL A 340 -0.19 -34.78 1.97
CA VAL A 340 -1.44 -34.02 2.00
C VAL A 340 -1.20 -32.63 1.41
N LEU A 341 -1.88 -32.33 0.32
CA LEU A 341 -1.88 -31.01 -0.32
C LEU A 341 -2.92 -30.11 0.35
N LEU A 342 -2.48 -29.07 1.05
CA LEU A 342 -3.38 -28.13 1.72
C LEU A 342 -4.15 -27.27 0.68
N PRO A 343 -5.49 -27.18 0.75
CA PRO A 343 -6.30 -26.56 -0.30
C PRO A 343 -6.27 -25.02 -0.29
N ALA A 344 -5.73 -24.39 0.76
CA ALA A 344 -5.52 -22.94 0.84
C ALA A 344 -4.33 -22.60 1.76
N ALA A 345 -3.57 -21.53 1.47
CA ALA A 345 -2.34 -21.23 2.23
C ALA A 345 -2.54 -20.64 3.62
N HIS A 346 -3.72 -20.12 3.95
CA HIS A 346 -4.00 -19.64 5.30
C HIS A 346 -4.22 -20.82 6.27
N LEU A 347 -4.34 -22.05 5.75
CA LEU A 347 -4.47 -23.26 6.56
C LEU A 347 -3.09 -23.71 7.02
N HIS A 348 -2.95 -23.97 8.31
CA HIS A 348 -1.71 -24.47 8.91
C HIS A 348 -1.70 -25.99 8.92
N ALA A 349 -0.53 -26.58 8.63
CA ALA A 349 -0.31 -28.01 8.87
C ALA A 349 -0.40 -28.30 10.37
N PRO A 350 -0.91 -29.48 10.77
CA PRO A 350 -0.90 -29.89 12.18
C PRO A 350 0.52 -29.90 12.76
N GLN A 351 0.68 -29.49 14.02
CA GLN A 351 2.00 -29.41 14.69
C GLN A 351 2.71 -30.76 14.89
N GLN A 352 1.99 -31.87 14.80
CA GLN A 352 2.54 -33.22 14.93
C GLN A 352 2.44 -33.95 13.58
N THR A 353 3.58 -34.13 12.92
CA THR A 353 3.71 -35.09 11.82
C THR A 353 3.60 -36.50 12.41
N GLN A 354 2.52 -37.21 12.07
CA GLN A 354 2.46 -38.65 12.32
C GLN A 354 3.48 -39.38 11.42
N ASN A 355 3.89 -40.58 11.81
CA ASN A 355 4.88 -41.37 11.08
C ASN A 355 4.41 -41.55 9.61
N ARG A 356 5.25 -41.16 8.62
CA ARG A 356 5.00 -41.24 7.16
C ARG A 356 3.87 -40.36 6.58
N VAL A 357 3.41 -39.34 7.30
CA VAL A 357 2.44 -38.34 6.79
C VAL A 357 3.10 -36.96 6.69
N TYR A 358 3.06 -36.38 5.49
CA TYR A 358 3.70 -35.11 5.15
C TYR A 358 2.65 -34.11 4.66
N TYR A 359 2.80 -32.84 5.01
CA TYR A 359 1.90 -31.77 4.57
C TYR A 359 2.67 -30.79 3.68
N THR A 360 2.08 -30.41 2.56
CA THR A 360 2.67 -29.41 1.67
C THR A 360 1.61 -28.45 1.13
N LYS A 361 2.06 -27.22 0.83
CA LYS A 361 1.27 -26.16 0.20
C LYS A 361 1.88 -25.69 -1.14
N ASN A 362 3.03 -26.28 -1.53
CA ASN A 362 3.94 -25.72 -2.53
C ASN A 362 4.16 -26.66 -3.73
N ILE A 363 3.15 -27.44 -4.13
CA ILE A 363 3.24 -28.27 -5.34
C ILE A 363 2.18 -27.85 -6.36
N GLY A 364 2.61 -27.57 -7.59
CA GLY A 364 1.73 -27.28 -8.72
C GLY A 364 1.10 -28.56 -9.30
N LYS A 365 0.24 -28.41 -10.30
CA LYS A 365 -0.45 -29.56 -10.92
C LYS A 365 0.52 -30.57 -11.57
N ASN A 366 1.55 -30.06 -12.24
CA ASN A 366 2.56 -30.89 -12.90
C ASN A 366 3.53 -31.52 -11.90
N ASP A 367 3.91 -30.79 -10.84
CA ASP A 367 4.69 -31.33 -9.72
C ASP A 367 3.95 -32.48 -9.05
N ALA A 368 2.64 -32.35 -8.83
CA ALA A 368 1.82 -33.40 -8.25
C ALA A 368 1.79 -34.65 -9.14
N LEU A 369 1.65 -34.47 -10.45
CA LEU A 369 1.68 -35.57 -11.44
C LEU A 369 3.04 -36.28 -11.49
N LEU A 370 4.13 -35.51 -11.36
CA LEU A 370 5.50 -36.03 -11.31
C LEU A 370 5.76 -36.79 -10.00
N LEU A 371 5.29 -36.25 -8.88
CA LEU A 371 5.56 -36.73 -7.52
C LEU A 371 4.75 -37.97 -7.13
N ALA A 372 3.45 -38.01 -7.45
CA ALA A 372 2.50 -38.91 -6.78
C ALA A 372 2.23 -40.21 -7.53
N ASP A 373 2.64 -41.35 -7.00
CA ASP A 373 2.32 -42.68 -7.57
C ASP A 373 0.81 -42.94 -7.60
N ILE A 374 0.07 -42.47 -6.59
CA ILE A 374 -1.39 -42.56 -6.52
C ILE A 374 -1.97 -41.22 -6.07
N LEU A 375 -3.01 -40.73 -6.77
CA LEU A 375 -3.80 -39.58 -6.32
C LEU A 375 -5.05 -40.03 -5.57
N ILE A 376 -5.26 -39.48 -4.39
CA ILE A 376 -6.51 -39.56 -3.62
C ILE A 376 -7.13 -38.17 -3.65
N SER A 377 -8.37 -38.03 -4.09
CA SER A 377 -9.03 -36.72 -4.22
C SER A 377 -10.52 -36.81 -3.95
N ASP A 378 -11.12 -35.76 -3.40
CA ASP A 378 -12.56 -35.68 -3.16
C ASP A 378 -13.30 -34.95 -4.30
N TYR A 379 -12.81 -33.82 -4.82
CA TYR A 379 -13.34 -33.13 -6.03
C TYR A 379 -12.31 -32.30 -6.80
N ASN A 380 -11.04 -32.40 -6.43
CA ASN A 380 -9.98 -31.55 -6.96
C ASN A 380 -9.75 -31.81 -8.48
N PRO A 381 -9.76 -30.76 -9.33
CA PRO A 381 -9.56 -30.90 -10.77
C PRO A 381 -8.25 -31.56 -11.21
N LEU A 382 -7.29 -31.73 -10.30
CA LEU A 382 -6.06 -32.49 -10.54
C LEU A 382 -6.33 -33.91 -11.07
N MET A 383 -7.47 -34.51 -10.70
CA MET A 383 -7.86 -35.85 -11.15
C MET A 383 -7.90 -36.00 -12.68
N TYR A 384 -8.34 -34.97 -13.41
CA TYR A 384 -8.44 -35.03 -14.87
C TYR A 384 -7.08 -35.15 -15.53
N GLN A 385 -6.08 -34.49 -14.96
CA GLN A 385 -4.72 -34.56 -15.44
C GLN A 385 -4.12 -35.94 -15.17
N PHE A 386 -4.39 -36.51 -13.99
CA PHE A 386 -3.96 -37.88 -13.71
C PHE A 386 -4.60 -38.89 -14.67
N ASP A 387 -5.91 -38.79 -14.94
CA ASP A 387 -6.58 -39.66 -15.91
C ASP A 387 -6.00 -39.56 -17.32
N GLN A 388 -5.73 -38.34 -17.78
CA GLN A 388 -5.17 -38.09 -19.11
C GLN A 388 -3.84 -38.83 -19.32
N TYR A 389 -3.05 -38.95 -18.25
CA TYR A 389 -1.78 -39.67 -18.24
C TYR A 389 -1.89 -41.10 -17.73
N ASN A 390 -3.11 -41.62 -17.58
CA ASN A 390 -3.41 -42.93 -17.01
C ASN A 390 -2.74 -43.16 -15.65
N ARG A 391 -2.62 -42.12 -14.82
CA ARG A 391 -2.11 -42.23 -13.45
C ARG A 391 -3.23 -42.68 -12.50
N PRO A 392 -2.94 -43.49 -11.48
CA PRO A 392 -3.96 -43.99 -10.56
C PRO A 392 -4.68 -42.86 -9.81
N VAL A 393 -6.01 -42.89 -9.82
CA VAL A 393 -6.89 -41.97 -9.06
C VAL A 393 -7.89 -42.77 -8.23
N ALA A 394 -7.88 -42.56 -6.92
CA ALA A 394 -8.90 -42.99 -5.99
C ALA A 394 -9.74 -41.80 -5.54
N LEU A 395 -11.06 -41.89 -5.68
CA LEU A 395 -11.97 -40.81 -5.31
C LEU A 395 -12.58 -41.04 -3.93
N PHE A 396 -12.49 -40.05 -3.06
CA PHE A 396 -13.07 -40.07 -1.72
C PHE A 396 -14.17 -39.01 -1.54
N ILE A 397 -15.37 -39.35 -2.00
CA ILE A 397 -16.52 -38.43 -2.12
C ILE A 397 -17.48 -38.54 -0.93
N HIS A 398 -16.97 -38.32 0.28
CA HIS A 398 -17.70 -38.50 1.55
C HIS A 398 -18.89 -37.54 1.75
N ASP A 399 -18.85 -36.34 1.16
CA ASP A 399 -19.81 -35.24 1.36
C ASP A 399 -20.54 -34.83 0.06
N HIS A 400 -20.68 -35.74 -0.91
CA HIS A 400 -21.22 -35.45 -2.25
C HIS A 400 -22.51 -34.62 -2.26
N ALA A 401 -23.47 -34.91 -1.38
CA ALA A 401 -24.73 -34.17 -1.36
C ALA A 401 -24.56 -32.70 -0.94
N GLU A 402 -23.69 -32.45 0.05
CA GLU A 402 -23.37 -31.11 0.55
C GLU A 402 -22.55 -30.34 -0.50
N PHE A 403 -21.51 -30.97 -1.05
CA PHE A 403 -20.65 -30.36 -2.06
C PHE A 403 -21.41 -29.99 -3.35
N ALA A 404 -22.29 -30.88 -3.84
CA ALA A 404 -23.10 -30.63 -5.03
C ALA A 404 -24.13 -29.49 -4.83
N LYS A 405 -24.61 -29.30 -3.60
CA LYS A 405 -25.51 -28.18 -3.25
C LYS A 405 -24.77 -26.85 -3.25
N ALA A 406 -23.53 -26.82 -2.75
CA ALA A 406 -22.69 -25.62 -2.74
C ALA A 406 -22.13 -25.24 -4.14
N HIS A 407 -21.99 -26.20 -5.05
CA HIS A 407 -21.41 -26.00 -6.38
C HIS A 407 -22.39 -26.38 -7.52
N PRO A 408 -23.53 -25.67 -7.66
CA PRO A 408 -24.56 -26.02 -8.65
C PRO A 408 -24.05 -25.98 -10.10
N ALA A 409 -23.04 -25.18 -10.40
CA ALA A 409 -22.42 -25.10 -11.73
C ALA A 409 -21.62 -26.37 -12.12
N ARG A 410 -21.23 -27.22 -11.16
CA ARG A 410 -20.46 -28.46 -11.39
C ARG A 410 -21.32 -29.71 -11.48
N GLN A 411 -22.66 -29.61 -11.58
CA GLN A 411 -23.54 -30.80 -11.54
C GLN A 411 -23.26 -31.85 -12.63
N GLN A 412 -22.94 -31.42 -13.85
CA GLN A 412 -22.62 -32.34 -14.95
C GLN A 412 -21.30 -33.07 -14.69
N GLU A 413 -20.31 -32.35 -14.18
CA GLU A 413 -19.01 -32.88 -13.78
C GLU A 413 -19.14 -33.92 -12.65
N LEU A 414 -19.90 -33.59 -11.60
CA LEU A 414 -20.10 -34.46 -10.44
C LEU A 414 -20.80 -35.78 -10.81
N ARG A 415 -21.69 -35.76 -11.81
CA ARG A 415 -22.31 -36.99 -12.36
C ARG A 415 -21.31 -37.93 -13.02
N ILE A 416 -20.26 -37.37 -13.64
CA ILE A 416 -19.19 -38.13 -14.30
C ILE A 416 -18.26 -38.71 -13.23
N ILE A 417 -17.84 -37.87 -12.27
CA ILE A 417 -16.96 -38.25 -11.15
C ILE A 417 -17.54 -39.45 -10.38
N LYS A 418 -18.83 -39.42 -10.05
CA LYS A 418 -19.50 -40.49 -9.26
C LYS A 418 -19.50 -41.88 -9.93
N ARG A 419 -19.33 -41.95 -11.26
CA ARG A 419 -19.39 -43.22 -12.02
C ARG A 419 -18.01 -43.89 -12.18
N ARG A 420 -16.96 -43.31 -11.62
CA ARG A 420 -15.60 -43.84 -11.74
C ARG A 420 -15.41 -45.10 -10.90
N GLN A 421 -14.54 -45.96 -11.40
CA GLN A 421 -14.33 -47.31 -10.90
C GLN A 421 -13.86 -47.36 -9.44
N TYR A 422 -12.92 -46.49 -9.05
CA TYR A 422 -12.32 -46.46 -7.71
C TYR A 422 -12.87 -45.32 -6.88
N THR A 423 -14.15 -45.40 -6.55
CA THR A 423 -14.86 -44.37 -5.81
C THR A 423 -15.32 -44.91 -4.46
N ALA A 424 -14.94 -44.22 -3.38
CA ALA A 424 -15.36 -44.50 -2.02
C ALA A 424 -16.20 -43.33 -1.47
N THR A 425 -17.32 -43.65 -0.82
CA THR A 425 -18.20 -42.68 -0.16
C THR A 425 -18.09 -42.73 1.36
N THR A 426 -17.38 -43.72 1.92
CA THR A 426 -17.15 -43.89 3.36
C THR A 426 -15.70 -44.30 3.58
N GLU A 427 -15.16 -44.01 4.77
CA GLU A 427 -13.78 -44.39 5.14
C GLU A 427 -13.54 -45.89 4.98
N ASN A 428 -14.45 -46.74 5.46
CA ASN A 428 -14.35 -48.19 5.30
C ASN A 428 -14.29 -48.62 3.82
N ALA A 429 -15.02 -47.93 2.93
CA ALA A 429 -14.96 -48.21 1.50
C ALA A 429 -13.64 -47.78 0.87
N LEU A 430 -13.03 -46.68 1.35
CA LEU A 430 -11.71 -46.22 0.93
C LEU A 430 -10.62 -47.22 1.35
N LEU A 431 -10.68 -47.70 2.59
CA LEU A 431 -9.75 -48.70 3.13
C LEU A 431 -9.93 -50.08 2.49
N ALA A 432 -11.11 -50.39 1.95
CA ALA A 432 -11.40 -51.66 1.28
C ALA A 432 -11.04 -51.67 -0.23
N LEU A 433 -10.54 -50.56 -0.79
CA LEU A 433 -10.09 -50.52 -2.17
C LEU A 433 -8.90 -51.49 -2.39
N ASP A 434 -8.86 -52.14 -3.55
CA ASP A 434 -7.71 -52.94 -3.95
C ASP A 434 -6.58 -52.03 -4.46
N TRP A 435 -5.80 -51.50 -3.53
CA TRP A 435 -4.69 -50.58 -3.83
C TRP A 435 -3.61 -51.21 -4.72
N ARG A 436 -3.41 -52.54 -4.62
CA ARG A 436 -2.49 -53.27 -5.51
C ARG A 436 -3.03 -53.35 -6.93
N GLN A 437 -4.34 -53.48 -7.11
CA GLN A 437 -4.97 -53.42 -8.43
C GLN A 437 -4.93 -52.01 -9.02
N ILE A 438 -5.20 -50.98 -8.19
CA ILE A 438 -5.11 -49.56 -8.56
C ILE A 438 -3.70 -49.21 -9.06
N GLU A 439 -2.68 -49.74 -8.38
CA GLU A 439 -1.27 -49.60 -8.79
C GLU A 439 -0.93 -50.39 -10.07
N ARG A 440 -1.35 -51.67 -10.15
CA ARG A 440 -1.01 -52.57 -11.27
C ARG A 440 -1.60 -52.17 -12.62
N GLN A 441 -2.63 -51.33 -12.64
CA GLN A 441 -3.25 -50.90 -13.90
C GLN A 441 -2.32 -50.10 -14.81
N ASN A 442 -1.14 -49.64 -14.38
CA ASN A 442 -0.14 -49.04 -15.27
C ASN A 442 1.32 -49.30 -14.86
N SER A 443 2.00 -50.17 -15.59
CA SER A 443 3.44 -50.47 -15.40
C SER A 443 4.38 -49.64 -16.29
N LYS A 444 3.87 -48.72 -17.12
CA LYS A 444 4.71 -47.87 -17.99
C LYS A 444 4.10 -46.49 -18.21
N PHE A 445 3.97 -45.69 -17.15
CA PHE A 445 3.94 -44.24 -17.36
C PHE A 445 5.33 -43.82 -17.83
N ASN A 446 5.50 -43.68 -19.15
CA ASN A 446 6.74 -43.15 -19.70
C ASN A 446 6.70 -41.64 -19.52
N THR A 447 7.23 -41.18 -18.38
CA THR A 447 7.31 -39.74 -18.10
C THR A 447 8.14 -39.11 -19.22
N PRO A 448 7.58 -38.19 -20.02
CA PRO A 448 8.39 -37.43 -20.97
C PRO A 448 9.57 -36.79 -20.23
N GLU A 449 10.69 -36.49 -20.88
CA GLU A 449 11.82 -35.83 -20.19
C GLU A 449 11.42 -34.47 -19.58
N TYR A 450 10.44 -33.81 -20.22
CA TYR A 450 9.81 -32.55 -19.80
C TYR A 450 8.28 -32.66 -19.86
N ILE A 451 7.64 -32.89 -18.71
CA ILE A 451 6.18 -33.18 -18.68
C ILE A 451 5.35 -31.94 -19.02
N ASP A 452 5.81 -30.76 -18.60
CA ASP A 452 5.15 -29.48 -18.82
C ASP A 452 4.99 -29.16 -20.31
N LEU A 453 6.07 -29.36 -21.07
CA LEU A 453 6.11 -29.09 -22.51
C LEU A 453 5.29 -30.11 -23.31
N ALA A 454 5.35 -31.38 -22.91
CA ALA A 454 4.54 -32.44 -23.53
C ALA A 454 3.04 -32.20 -23.29
N TYR A 455 2.68 -31.79 -22.07
CA TYR A 455 1.31 -31.41 -21.73
C TYR A 455 0.85 -30.22 -22.57
N LEU A 456 1.68 -29.18 -22.69
CA LEU A 456 1.37 -28.01 -23.50
C LEU A 456 1.09 -28.37 -24.96
N LYS A 457 1.97 -29.18 -25.60
CA LYS A 457 1.75 -29.66 -26.97
C LYS A 457 0.40 -30.37 -27.10
N HIS A 458 0.10 -31.27 -26.16
CA HIS A 458 -1.18 -31.98 -26.16
C HIS A 458 -2.39 -31.04 -25.99
N THR A 459 -2.36 -30.09 -25.06
CA THR A 459 -3.45 -29.13 -24.84
C THR A 459 -3.69 -28.24 -26.06
N LEU A 460 -2.64 -27.95 -26.84
CA LEU A 460 -2.74 -27.23 -28.10
C LEU A 460 -3.19 -28.13 -29.28
N GLY A 461 -3.34 -29.43 -29.08
CA GLY A 461 -3.68 -30.38 -30.15
C GLY A 461 -2.50 -30.74 -31.06
N ILE A 462 -1.27 -30.51 -30.61
CA ILE A 462 -0.04 -30.78 -31.37
C ILE A 462 0.41 -32.22 -31.11
N PRO A 463 0.52 -33.08 -32.14
CA PRO A 463 1.07 -34.43 -32.00
C PRO A 463 2.52 -34.40 -31.49
N SER A 464 2.89 -35.35 -30.62
CA SER A 464 4.17 -35.35 -29.90
C SER A 464 5.42 -35.38 -30.82
N GLY A 465 5.31 -35.98 -32.00
CA GLY A 465 6.40 -36.05 -32.99
C GLY A 465 6.52 -34.83 -33.91
N LYS A 466 5.57 -33.90 -33.88
CA LYS A 466 5.60 -32.72 -34.77
C LYS A 466 6.60 -31.68 -34.26
N LYS A 467 7.37 -31.14 -35.19
CA LYS A 467 8.18 -29.94 -35.01
C LYS A 467 7.32 -28.69 -35.16
N ILE A 468 7.70 -27.61 -34.52
CA ILE A 468 6.88 -26.40 -34.40
C ILE A 468 7.62 -25.20 -34.97
N VAL A 469 6.98 -24.51 -35.90
CA VAL A 469 7.37 -23.15 -36.31
C VAL A 469 6.51 -22.16 -35.54
N LEU A 470 7.13 -21.23 -34.82
CA LEU A 470 6.45 -20.14 -34.14
C LEU A 470 6.49 -18.88 -35.00
N TYR A 471 5.33 -18.38 -35.40
CA TYR A 471 5.19 -17.07 -36.00
C TYR A 471 4.73 -16.05 -34.96
N ALA A 472 5.58 -15.07 -34.64
CA ALA A 472 5.31 -14.07 -33.61
C ALA A 472 5.76 -12.66 -34.07
N PRO A 473 4.90 -11.93 -34.81
CA PRO A 473 5.22 -10.62 -35.37
C PRO A 473 4.98 -9.47 -34.38
N THR A 474 5.49 -8.30 -34.73
CA THR A 474 5.23 -7.03 -34.05
C THR A 474 3.83 -6.51 -34.36
N PHE A 475 3.16 -5.99 -33.33
CA PHE A 475 1.86 -5.31 -33.47
C PHE A 475 1.89 -4.16 -34.49
N ARG A 476 0.91 -4.15 -35.41
CA ARG A 476 0.67 -3.05 -36.37
C ARG A 476 -0.63 -2.32 -36.05
N GLN A 477 -1.75 -3.04 -36.02
CA GLN A 477 -3.09 -2.53 -35.75
C GLN A 477 -3.95 -3.61 -35.09
N ALA A 478 -5.00 -3.21 -34.37
CA ALA A 478 -5.92 -4.14 -33.73
C ALA A 478 -6.90 -4.77 -34.75
N GLY A 479 -7.37 -5.99 -34.47
CA GLY A 479 -8.35 -6.71 -35.28
C GLY A 479 -7.85 -8.02 -35.90
N ALA A 480 -8.66 -8.60 -36.77
CA ALA A 480 -8.30 -9.78 -37.55
C ALA A 480 -7.08 -9.48 -38.45
N MET A 481 -6.11 -10.39 -38.48
CA MET A 481 -4.89 -10.21 -39.27
C MET A 481 -4.59 -11.47 -40.10
N PRO A 482 -4.43 -11.34 -41.44
CA PRO A 482 -3.96 -12.45 -42.27
C PRO A 482 -2.49 -12.73 -42.00
N LEU A 483 -2.06 -13.96 -42.32
CA LEU A 483 -0.65 -14.24 -42.45
C LEU A 483 -0.10 -13.49 -43.68
N PRO A 484 1.08 -12.85 -43.57
CA PRO A 484 1.71 -12.17 -44.69
C PRO A 484 2.38 -13.15 -45.68
N PHE A 485 2.07 -14.44 -45.58
CA PHE A 485 2.58 -15.52 -46.41
C PHE A 485 1.56 -16.68 -46.47
N ASP A 486 1.68 -17.52 -47.49
CA ASP A 486 0.92 -18.77 -47.62
C ASP A 486 1.48 -19.84 -46.66
N ALA A 487 0.76 -20.10 -45.57
CA ALA A 487 1.13 -21.10 -44.58
C ALA A 487 1.15 -22.54 -45.14
N GLY A 488 0.27 -22.86 -46.09
CA GLY A 488 0.21 -24.19 -46.69
C GLY A 488 1.45 -24.47 -47.51
N ARG A 489 1.90 -23.47 -48.29
CA ARG A 489 3.15 -23.55 -49.04
C ARG A 489 4.37 -23.63 -48.13
N LEU A 490 4.45 -22.79 -47.09
CA LEU A 490 5.53 -22.83 -46.12
C LEU A 490 5.66 -24.21 -45.46
N LEU A 491 4.54 -24.80 -45.02
CA LEU A 491 4.53 -26.13 -44.40
C LEU A 491 4.90 -27.24 -45.41
N ALA A 492 4.51 -27.11 -46.68
CA ALA A 492 4.92 -28.04 -47.72
C ALA A 492 6.44 -28.02 -47.95
N ASP A 493 7.07 -26.84 -47.91
CA ASP A 493 8.53 -26.69 -48.06
C ASP A 493 9.31 -27.20 -46.83
N LEU A 494 8.75 -27.05 -45.63
CA LEU A 494 9.29 -27.57 -44.38
C LEU A 494 9.14 -29.10 -44.25
N GLY A 495 8.11 -29.67 -44.91
CA GLY A 495 7.75 -31.08 -44.89
C GLY A 495 6.64 -31.41 -43.88
N ASP A 496 6.05 -32.61 -44.04
CA ASP A 496 4.90 -33.08 -43.25
C ASP A 496 5.17 -33.21 -41.75
N ASP A 497 6.40 -33.05 -41.27
CA ASP A 497 6.75 -33.14 -39.83
C ASP A 497 6.50 -31.85 -39.05
N TYR A 498 6.24 -30.72 -39.73
CA TYR A 498 6.07 -29.42 -39.08
C TYR A 498 4.60 -29.03 -38.87
N MET A 499 4.37 -28.20 -37.86
CA MET A 499 3.15 -27.44 -37.64
C MET A 499 3.51 -25.98 -37.39
N LEU A 500 2.61 -25.07 -37.77
CA LEU A 500 2.76 -23.65 -37.51
C LEU A 500 1.91 -23.27 -36.30
N ILE A 501 2.50 -22.56 -35.34
CA ILE A 501 1.77 -21.89 -34.26
C ILE A 501 1.93 -20.38 -34.41
N THR A 502 0.89 -19.62 -34.12
CA THR A 502 0.95 -18.15 -34.15
C THR A 502 0.80 -17.56 -32.75
N LYS A 503 1.56 -16.52 -32.45
CA LYS A 503 1.41 -15.71 -31.24
C LYS A 503 1.38 -14.24 -31.61
N LEU A 504 0.18 -13.75 -31.90
CA LEU A 504 -0.04 -12.36 -32.27
C LEU A 504 -0.17 -11.48 -31.01
N HIS A 505 -0.31 -10.17 -31.21
CA HIS A 505 -0.62 -9.27 -30.11
C HIS A 505 -2.04 -9.55 -29.56
N TYR A 506 -2.29 -9.31 -28.27
CA TYR A 506 -3.57 -9.63 -27.62
C TYR A 506 -4.79 -8.88 -28.18
N LEU A 507 -4.55 -7.83 -28.98
CA LEU A 507 -5.59 -7.09 -29.71
C LEU A 507 -5.87 -7.66 -31.11
N ASN A 508 -5.19 -8.74 -31.47
CA ASN A 508 -5.33 -9.45 -32.74
C ASN A 508 -5.86 -10.87 -32.53
N HIS A 509 -6.31 -11.44 -33.63
CA HIS A 509 -6.59 -12.86 -33.80
C HIS A 509 -6.34 -13.18 -35.27
N LEU A 510 -6.07 -14.45 -35.56
CA LEU A 510 -5.93 -14.91 -36.93
C LEU A 510 -7.27 -14.76 -37.66
N ASP A 511 -7.25 -14.21 -38.88
CA ASP A 511 -8.47 -13.89 -39.64
C ASP A 511 -9.18 -15.13 -40.20
N GLN A 512 -8.43 -16.21 -40.46
CA GLN A 512 -8.91 -17.44 -41.08
C GLN A 512 -8.35 -18.69 -40.38
N HIS A 513 -9.09 -19.78 -40.45
CA HIS A 513 -8.60 -21.09 -40.03
C HIS A 513 -7.76 -21.69 -41.16
N HIS A 514 -6.58 -22.19 -40.82
CA HIS A 514 -5.70 -22.90 -41.74
C HIS A 514 -5.39 -24.30 -41.18
N ASP A 515 -5.39 -25.31 -42.04
CA ASP A 515 -5.02 -26.66 -41.64
C ASP A 515 -3.56 -26.69 -41.18
N ASN A 516 -3.27 -27.39 -40.07
CA ASN A 516 -1.95 -27.45 -39.43
C ASN A 516 -1.40 -26.10 -38.92
N VAL A 517 -2.27 -25.09 -38.74
CA VAL A 517 -1.93 -23.82 -38.07
C VAL A 517 -2.76 -23.68 -36.80
N ILE A 518 -2.12 -23.36 -35.67
CA ILE A 518 -2.79 -23.17 -34.38
C ILE A 518 -2.57 -21.74 -33.89
N ASP A 519 -3.66 -20.98 -33.73
CA ASP A 519 -3.61 -19.64 -33.12
C ASP A 519 -3.49 -19.72 -31.59
N CYS A 520 -2.30 -19.41 -31.08
CA CYS A 520 -1.98 -19.37 -29.66
C CYS A 520 -2.03 -17.94 -29.09
N THR A 521 -2.67 -16.98 -29.77
CA THR A 521 -2.72 -15.58 -29.32
C THR A 521 -3.40 -15.43 -27.96
N SER A 522 -4.53 -16.13 -27.77
CA SER A 522 -5.36 -16.05 -26.56
C SER A 522 -4.97 -17.04 -25.45
N SER A 523 -4.14 -18.04 -25.77
CA SER A 523 -3.75 -19.15 -24.91
C SER A 523 -2.24 -19.18 -24.67
N SER A 524 -1.82 -19.85 -23.59
CA SER A 524 -0.41 -20.19 -23.31
C SER A 524 0.56 -19.02 -23.09
N ASP A 525 1.55 -19.26 -22.22
CA ASP A 525 2.59 -18.29 -21.91
C ASP A 525 3.68 -18.27 -22.99
N MET A 526 4.28 -17.10 -23.23
CA MET A 526 5.24 -16.92 -24.32
C MET A 526 6.51 -17.76 -24.13
N ALA A 527 7.03 -17.86 -22.90
CA ALA A 527 8.22 -18.64 -22.63
C ALA A 527 7.99 -20.13 -22.96
N ASP A 528 6.81 -20.65 -22.64
CA ASP A 528 6.48 -22.05 -22.91
C ASP A 528 6.31 -22.31 -24.42
N LEU A 529 5.70 -21.38 -25.16
CA LEU A 529 5.60 -21.45 -26.62
C LEU A 529 6.98 -21.42 -27.29
N MET A 530 7.90 -20.58 -26.80
CA MET A 530 9.28 -20.54 -27.30
C MET A 530 10.01 -21.86 -27.03
N LYS A 531 9.84 -22.46 -25.85
CA LYS A 531 10.48 -23.75 -25.51
C LYS A 531 10.07 -24.87 -26.46
N ILE A 532 8.78 -24.95 -26.81
CA ILE A 532 8.28 -26.01 -27.72
C ILE A 532 8.57 -25.74 -29.20
N ALA A 533 8.82 -24.48 -29.58
CA ALA A 533 9.11 -24.10 -30.95
C ALA A 533 10.52 -24.54 -31.36
N ASP A 534 10.65 -25.07 -32.57
CA ASP A 534 11.91 -25.47 -33.18
C ASP A 534 12.50 -24.35 -34.03
N ILE A 535 11.66 -23.49 -34.60
CA ILE A 535 12.03 -22.35 -35.45
C ILE A 535 11.17 -21.13 -35.08
N LEU A 536 11.78 -19.94 -35.01
CA LEU A 536 11.05 -18.68 -34.89
C LEU A 536 11.02 -17.94 -36.23
N ILE A 537 9.82 -17.56 -36.68
CA ILE A 537 9.62 -16.54 -37.71
C ILE A 537 9.07 -15.28 -37.02
N SER A 538 9.78 -14.17 -37.12
CA SER A 538 9.38 -12.88 -36.54
C SER A 538 9.74 -11.74 -37.50
N ASP A 539 9.64 -10.48 -37.07
CA ASP A 539 9.89 -9.32 -37.91
C ASP A 539 10.86 -8.32 -37.23
N TYR A 540 10.30 -7.38 -36.46
CA TYR A 540 10.97 -6.35 -35.67
C TYR A 540 10.68 -6.56 -34.19
N SER A 541 10.36 -7.78 -33.77
CA SER A 541 10.02 -8.04 -32.37
C SER A 541 11.27 -8.14 -31.52
N SER A 542 11.28 -7.51 -30.35
CA SER A 542 12.36 -7.71 -29.37
C SER A 542 12.40 -9.14 -28.83
N LEU A 543 11.31 -9.90 -28.98
CA LEU A 543 11.22 -11.33 -28.71
C LEU A 543 12.36 -12.13 -29.34
N VAL A 544 12.84 -11.70 -30.52
CA VAL A 544 13.94 -12.36 -31.25
C VAL A 544 15.16 -12.51 -30.34
N LEU A 545 15.43 -11.52 -29.49
CA LEU A 545 16.53 -11.55 -28.54
C LEU A 545 16.29 -12.60 -27.45
N ASP A 546 15.06 -12.72 -26.95
CA ASP A 546 14.71 -13.70 -25.92
C ASP A 546 14.81 -15.12 -26.50
N PHE A 547 14.28 -15.35 -27.70
CA PHE A 547 14.31 -16.67 -28.37
C PHE A 547 15.74 -17.13 -28.71
N ALA A 548 16.64 -16.19 -29.03
CA ALA A 548 18.05 -16.48 -29.32
C ALA A 548 18.73 -17.28 -28.19
N LEU A 549 18.30 -17.11 -26.94
CA LEU A 549 18.81 -17.87 -25.78
C LEU A 549 18.58 -19.38 -25.87
N LEU A 550 17.58 -19.81 -26.63
CA LEU A 550 17.32 -21.24 -26.88
C LEU A 550 18.27 -21.84 -27.93
N ASN A 551 19.07 -20.99 -28.59
CA ASN A 551 20.02 -21.36 -29.65
C ASN A 551 19.37 -22.18 -30.78
N LYS A 552 18.20 -21.71 -31.22
CA LYS A 552 17.38 -22.30 -32.30
C LYS A 552 17.33 -21.35 -33.51
N PRO A 553 17.04 -21.86 -34.72
CA PRO A 553 16.94 -21.04 -35.92
C PRO A 553 15.91 -19.91 -35.82
N ILE A 554 16.30 -18.73 -36.30
CA ILE A 554 15.48 -17.52 -36.37
C ILE A 554 15.40 -17.07 -37.83
N VAL A 555 14.22 -16.69 -38.29
CA VAL A 555 13.99 -16.03 -39.59
C VAL A 555 13.26 -14.72 -39.35
N LEU A 556 13.79 -13.63 -39.89
CA LEU A 556 13.18 -12.30 -39.85
C LEU A 556 12.48 -12.00 -41.17
N PHE A 557 11.15 -12.00 -41.14
CA PHE A 557 10.30 -11.63 -42.27
C PHE A 557 9.89 -10.15 -42.20
N GLN A 558 10.68 -9.32 -42.88
CA GLN A 558 10.59 -7.86 -42.87
C GLN A 558 9.97 -7.31 -44.17
N TYR A 559 8.78 -7.81 -44.51
CA TYR A 559 8.08 -7.48 -45.76
C TYR A 559 7.74 -5.98 -45.93
N ASP A 560 7.70 -5.21 -44.83
CA ASP A 560 7.37 -3.78 -44.78
C ASP A 560 8.57 -2.90 -44.35
N TYR A 561 9.81 -3.35 -44.55
CA TYR A 561 11.04 -2.72 -44.00
C TYR A 561 11.13 -1.20 -44.24
N ALA A 562 10.94 -0.75 -45.48
CA ALA A 562 11.07 0.66 -45.82
C ALA A 562 10.07 1.55 -45.06
N GLU A 563 8.81 1.11 -44.96
CA GLU A 563 7.76 1.83 -44.25
C GLU A 563 8.01 1.80 -42.73
N TYR A 564 8.41 0.64 -42.21
CA TYR A 564 8.63 0.46 -40.77
C TYR A 564 9.81 1.29 -40.25
N MET A 565 10.94 1.31 -40.98
CA MET A 565 12.11 2.11 -40.64
C MET A 565 11.82 3.61 -40.64
N GLN A 566 11.02 4.09 -41.59
CA GLN A 566 10.65 5.50 -41.67
C GLN A 566 9.78 5.95 -40.48
N LYS A 567 8.85 5.09 -40.03
CA LYS A 567 7.89 5.43 -38.97
C LYS A 567 8.42 5.25 -37.56
N ARG A 568 9.20 4.19 -37.30
CA ARG A 568 9.58 3.78 -35.94
C ARG A 568 11.07 3.87 -35.67
N GLY A 569 11.90 3.38 -36.60
CA GLY A 569 13.34 3.23 -36.42
C GLY A 569 13.74 2.20 -35.35
N VAL A 570 14.97 1.70 -35.45
CA VAL A 570 15.55 0.69 -34.56
C VAL A 570 16.87 1.17 -33.95
N TYR A 571 17.33 0.51 -32.89
CA TYR A 571 18.58 0.84 -32.22
C TYR A 571 19.81 0.16 -32.83
N PHE A 572 19.63 -0.97 -33.48
CA PHE A 572 20.67 -1.74 -34.17
C PHE A 572 20.05 -2.47 -35.36
N ASP A 573 20.88 -2.97 -36.27
CA ASP A 573 20.44 -3.80 -37.40
C ASP A 573 20.70 -5.28 -37.07
N PHE A 574 19.72 -6.16 -37.32
CA PHE A 574 19.91 -7.59 -37.15
C PHE A 574 20.88 -8.19 -38.17
N ALA A 575 21.16 -7.49 -39.29
CA ALA A 575 22.21 -7.89 -40.24
C ALA A 575 23.61 -7.98 -39.61
N ASP A 576 23.84 -7.30 -38.48
CA ASP A 576 25.08 -7.42 -37.72
C ASP A 576 25.15 -8.72 -36.90
N TYR A 577 24.03 -9.42 -36.70
CA TYR A 577 23.91 -10.53 -35.74
C TYR A 577 23.41 -11.84 -36.35
N LEU A 578 22.66 -11.78 -37.45
CA LEU A 578 22.10 -12.93 -38.15
C LEU A 578 22.64 -12.99 -39.59
N PRO A 579 22.83 -14.21 -40.14
CA PRO A 579 23.12 -14.40 -41.56
C PRO A 579 22.09 -13.74 -42.47
N SER A 580 22.53 -13.25 -43.63
CA SER A 580 21.69 -12.52 -44.58
C SER A 580 20.50 -13.34 -45.10
N GLU A 581 20.69 -14.64 -45.26
CA GLU A 581 19.67 -15.61 -45.71
C GLU A 581 18.54 -15.81 -44.68
N GLN A 582 18.75 -15.38 -43.44
CA GLN A 582 17.74 -15.40 -42.38
C GLN A 582 16.98 -14.07 -42.26
N ILE A 583 17.31 -13.07 -43.08
CA ILE A 583 16.67 -11.75 -43.10
C ILE A 583 16.03 -11.54 -44.47
N ILE A 584 14.74 -11.84 -44.54
CA ILE A 584 13.97 -11.90 -45.79
C ILE A 584 12.95 -10.77 -45.88
N ARG A 585 12.62 -10.35 -47.09
CA ARG A 585 11.72 -9.21 -47.38
C ARG A 585 10.59 -9.55 -48.34
N SER A 586 10.53 -10.76 -48.90
CA SER A 586 9.40 -11.24 -49.69
C SER A 586 9.03 -12.69 -49.36
N GLU A 587 7.83 -13.10 -49.77
CA GLU A 587 7.39 -14.48 -49.60
C GLU A 587 8.27 -15.45 -50.41
N GLU A 588 8.69 -15.06 -51.62
CA GLU A 588 9.57 -15.90 -52.45
C GLU A 588 10.90 -16.19 -51.76
N GLU A 589 11.46 -15.22 -51.05
CA GLU A 589 12.66 -15.41 -50.24
C GLU A 589 12.41 -16.37 -49.07
N LEU A 590 11.23 -16.32 -48.43
CA LEU A 590 10.83 -17.27 -47.38
C LEU A 590 10.83 -18.72 -47.89
N TYR A 591 10.27 -18.95 -49.07
CA TYR A 591 10.17 -20.30 -49.67
C TYR A 591 11.51 -20.81 -50.23
N GLN A 592 12.52 -19.95 -50.37
CA GLN A 592 13.87 -20.34 -50.83
C GLN A 592 14.80 -20.74 -49.68
N ILE A 593 14.38 -20.58 -48.42
CA ILE A 593 15.18 -20.96 -47.26
C ILE A 593 15.42 -22.46 -47.25
N ASN A 594 16.68 -22.87 -47.12
CA ASN A 594 17.01 -24.26 -46.86
C ASN A 594 16.84 -24.56 -45.36
N TRP A 595 15.62 -24.99 -44.98
CA TRP A 595 15.24 -25.29 -43.61
C TRP A 595 16.05 -26.43 -42.96
N GLN A 596 16.74 -27.27 -43.74
CA GLN A 596 17.56 -28.36 -43.22
C GLN A 596 18.95 -27.89 -42.75
N THR A 597 19.45 -26.77 -43.30
CA THR A 597 20.80 -26.25 -43.02
C THR A 597 20.78 -24.85 -42.42
N ILE A 598 19.61 -24.37 -41.99
CA ILE A 598 19.46 -23.03 -41.41
C ILE A 598 20.32 -22.90 -40.14
N ASN A 599 21.04 -21.78 -40.02
CA ASN A 599 21.92 -21.55 -38.90
C ASN A 599 21.12 -21.31 -37.60
N ALA A 600 21.55 -21.96 -36.53
CA ALA A 600 21.00 -21.83 -35.19
C ALA A 600 21.94 -21.10 -34.20
N ASP A 601 23.17 -20.78 -34.61
CA ASP A 601 24.15 -20.09 -33.77
C ASP A 601 23.74 -18.63 -33.54
N ASN A 602 23.28 -18.37 -32.32
CA ASN A 602 22.90 -17.04 -31.86
C ASN A 602 23.90 -16.46 -30.83
N SER A 603 25.11 -17.02 -30.72
CA SER A 603 26.11 -16.64 -29.71
C SER A 603 26.42 -15.14 -29.68
N LYS A 604 26.44 -14.47 -30.84
CA LYS A 604 26.66 -13.03 -30.94
C LYS A 604 25.51 -12.21 -30.33
N ILE A 605 24.26 -12.65 -30.53
CA ILE A 605 23.09 -12.04 -29.89
C ILE A 605 23.18 -12.22 -28.37
N ILE A 606 23.42 -13.45 -27.90
CA ILE A 606 23.48 -13.79 -26.48
C ILE A 606 24.57 -12.98 -25.78
N SER A 607 25.80 -13.01 -26.28
CA SER A 607 26.93 -12.28 -25.68
C SER A 607 26.75 -10.76 -25.68
N THR A 608 26.00 -10.20 -26.63
CA THR A 608 25.77 -8.75 -26.70
C THR A 608 24.64 -8.30 -25.79
N PHE A 609 23.52 -9.02 -25.82
CA PHE A 609 22.26 -8.57 -25.22
C PHE A 609 21.95 -9.25 -23.89
N TYR A 610 22.42 -10.47 -23.69
CA TYR A 610 22.15 -11.30 -22.51
C TYR A 610 23.42 -11.96 -21.92
N PRO A 611 24.52 -11.20 -21.68
CA PRO A 611 25.80 -11.76 -21.25
C PRO A 611 25.78 -12.43 -19.87
N GLN A 612 24.74 -12.19 -19.07
CA GLN A 612 24.61 -12.70 -17.71
C GLN A 612 23.50 -13.75 -17.55
N GLU A 613 22.74 -14.06 -18.60
CA GLU A 613 21.61 -14.97 -18.48
C GLU A 613 22.07 -16.42 -18.38
N ASP A 614 21.67 -17.09 -17.31
CA ASP A 614 22.03 -18.47 -16.96
C ASP A 614 20.88 -19.20 -16.24
N GLY A 615 19.68 -18.61 -16.26
CA GLY A 615 18.50 -19.13 -15.56
C GLY A 615 18.40 -18.78 -14.06
N ASN A 616 19.31 -17.93 -13.54
CA ASN A 616 19.34 -17.53 -12.13
C ASN A 616 19.25 -16.00 -11.93
N ALA A 617 18.68 -15.27 -12.89
CA ALA A 617 18.57 -13.81 -12.86
C ALA A 617 17.68 -13.33 -11.72
N THR A 618 16.59 -14.02 -11.39
CA THR A 618 15.70 -13.66 -10.27
C THR A 618 16.46 -13.60 -8.95
N LYS A 619 17.31 -14.60 -8.68
CA LYS A 619 18.15 -14.63 -7.48
C LYS A 619 19.19 -13.51 -7.51
N ARG A 620 19.89 -13.30 -8.63
CA ARG A 620 20.86 -12.19 -8.75
C ARG A 620 20.21 -10.82 -8.56
N ILE A 621 19.01 -10.62 -9.11
CA ILE A 621 18.24 -9.40 -8.91
C ILE A 621 17.89 -9.24 -7.43
N ALA A 622 17.36 -10.29 -6.79
CA ALA A 622 17.02 -10.26 -5.37
C ALA A 622 18.24 -9.93 -4.48
N ASP A 623 19.38 -10.56 -4.74
CA ASP A 623 20.63 -10.30 -4.03
C ASP A 623 21.12 -8.86 -4.28
N GLY A 624 21.05 -8.38 -5.52
CA GLY A 624 21.48 -7.03 -5.91
C GLY A 624 20.61 -5.92 -5.34
N ILE A 625 19.29 -6.11 -5.25
CA ILE A 625 18.39 -5.12 -4.63
C ILE A 625 18.47 -5.15 -3.11
N GLY A 626 18.88 -6.27 -2.50
CA GLY A 626 19.15 -6.37 -1.06
C GLY A 626 17.94 -6.05 -0.19
N PHE A 627 16.75 -6.56 -0.53
CA PHE A 627 15.59 -6.43 0.34
C PHE A 627 15.81 -7.20 1.64
N ILE A 628 15.54 -6.55 2.77
CA ILE A 628 15.83 -7.10 4.09
C ILE A 628 14.55 -7.72 4.65
N PRO A 629 14.49 -9.05 4.83
CA PRO A 629 13.28 -9.76 5.24
C PRO A 629 12.96 -9.59 6.73
N GLU A 630 13.83 -8.90 7.49
CA GLU A 630 13.64 -8.59 8.89
C GLU A 630 12.23 -8.07 9.15
N ILE A 631 11.57 -8.76 10.08
CA ILE A 631 10.19 -8.55 10.41
C ILE A 631 10.03 -7.19 11.08
N ARG A 632 9.00 -6.44 10.66
CA ARG A 632 8.55 -5.29 11.42
C ARG A 632 7.98 -5.74 12.76
N ARG A 633 8.33 -5.03 13.82
CA ARG A 633 7.68 -5.20 15.11
C ARG A 633 6.61 -4.12 15.26
N GLY A 634 5.50 -4.50 15.87
CA GLY A 634 4.43 -3.57 16.25
C GLY A 634 3.58 -2.96 15.14
N LYS A 635 2.46 -2.41 15.59
CA LYS A 635 1.44 -1.81 14.73
C LYS A 635 1.84 -0.43 14.26
N ASP A 636 1.25 -0.01 13.14
CA ASP A 636 1.34 1.38 12.69
C ASP A 636 0.69 2.32 13.73
N ILE A 637 1.37 3.41 14.07
CA ILE A 637 0.85 4.49 14.92
C ILE A 637 0.56 5.71 14.05
N ILE A 638 -0.65 6.25 14.11
CA ILE A 638 -1.13 7.30 13.21
C ILE A 638 -1.61 8.49 14.04
N PHE A 639 -0.89 9.60 13.99
CA PHE A 639 -1.25 10.85 14.65
C PHE A 639 -2.11 11.72 13.73
N LEU A 640 -3.20 12.27 14.27
CA LEU A 640 -3.99 13.31 13.59
C LEU A 640 -3.76 14.65 14.26
N VAL A 641 -3.28 15.62 13.48
CA VAL A 641 -2.95 16.99 13.93
C VAL A 641 -3.57 18.04 13.02
N ASN A 642 -3.62 19.29 13.47
CA ASN A 642 -4.12 20.40 12.66
C ASN A 642 -3.11 20.86 11.62
N ASP A 643 -1.85 20.99 12.03
CA ASP A 643 -0.79 21.60 11.23
C ASP A 643 0.55 20.88 11.46
N LEU A 644 1.31 20.67 10.38
CA LEU A 644 2.67 20.15 10.41
C LEU A 644 3.68 21.18 10.92
N ASN A 645 3.39 22.48 10.86
CA ASN A 645 4.32 23.56 11.18
C ASN A 645 4.03 24.27 12.51
N GLN A 646 3.20 23.69 13.38
CA GLN A 646 2.91 24.26 14.71
C GLN A 646 4.12 24.09 15.66
N ILE A 647 4.22 24.90 16.73
CA ILE A 647 5.19 24.69 17.82
C ILE A 647 4.43 24.62 19.14
N GLY A 648 4.77 23.65 20.01
CA GLY A 648 4.20 23.54 21.36
C GLY A 648 4.12 22.12 21.90
N GLY A 649 3.46 21.96 23.04
CA GLY A 649 3.43 20.69 23.79
C GLY A 649 2.86 19.49 23.03
N VAL A 650 1.96 19.71 22.07
CA VAL A 650 1.42 18.65 21.19
C VAL A 650 2.52 18.03 20.32
N HIS A 651 3.39 18.87 19.73
CA HIS A 651 4.50 18.39 18.89
C HIS A 651 5.60 17.74 19.73
N SER A 652 5.91 18.28 20.91
CA SER A 652 6.84 17.63 21.84
C SER A 652 6.35 16.25 22.25
N PHE A 653 5.07 16.11 22.61
CA PHE A 653 4.46 14.83 22.92
C PHE A 653 4.52 13.85 21.74
N LEU A 654 4.14 14.30 20.54
CA LEU A 654 4.22 13.49 19.32
C LEU A 654 5.64 13.00 19.05
N LYS A 655 6.66 13.87 19.16
CA LYS A 655 8.07 13.49 18.93
C LYS A 655 8.56 12.47 19.94
N ASN A 656 8.23 12.65 21.23
CA ASN A 656 8.60 11.71 22.29
C ASN A 656 7.95 10.34 22.06
N MET A 657 6.67 10.33 21.71
CA MET A 657 5.93 9.08 21.44
C MET A 657 6.45 8.40 20.17
N ALA A 658 6.67 9.15 19.09
CA ALA A 658 7.27 8.63 17.86
C ALA A 658 8.63 7.98 18.13
N LYS A 659 9.52 8.65 18.88
CA LYS A 659 10.82 8.10 19.30
C LYS A 659 10.66 6.79 20.08
N TYR A 660 9.79 6.77 21.10
CA TYR A 660 9.56 5.57 21.92
C TYR A 660 9.06 4.38 21.08
N TYR A 661 7.99 4.54 20.31
CA TYR A 661 7.43 3.44 19.52
C TYR A 661 8.35 2.98 18.39
N LYS A 662 9.13 3.90 17.81
CA LYS A 662 10.14 3.54 16.80
C LYS A 662 11.29 2.74 17.41
N GLN A 663 11.80 3.12 18.58
CA GLN A 663 12.95 2.45 19.21
C GLN A 663 12.56 1.15 19.91
N THR A 664 11.44 1.13 20.63
CA THR A 664 11.00 -0.03 21.41
C THR A 664 10.38 -1.11 20.52
N TYR A 665 9.55 -0.69 19.57
CA TYR A 665 8.75 -1.61 18.76
C TYR A 665 9.07 -1.57 17.28
N ASN A 666 9.89 -0.65 16.76
CA ASN A 666 10.06 -0.47 15.31
C ASN A 666 8.73 -0.26 14.55
N SER A 667 7.75 0.35 15.24
CA SER A 667 6.48 0.75 14.65
C SER A 667 6.70 1.79 13.56
N ARG A 668 5.85 1.77 12.53
CA ARG A 668 5.81 2.87 11.56
C ARG A 668 4.93 3.99 12.08
N ILE A 669 5.43 5.22 11.94
CA ILE A 669 4.79 6.40 12.48
C ILE A 669 4.28 7.28 11.35
N PHE A 670 2.97 7.53 11.35
CA PHE A 670 2.29 8.43 10.43
C PHE A 670 1.82 9.68 11.17
N VAL A 671 1.97 10.84 10.54
CA VAL A 671 1.41 12.12 11.00
C VAL A 671 0.56 12.68 9.87
N LEU A 672 -0.75 12.74 10.09
CA LEU A 672 -1.72 13.24 9.14
C LEU A 672 -2.25 14.59 9.64
N ALA A 673 -1.97 15.66 8.92
CA ALA A 673 -2.35 17.03 9.30
C ALA A 673 -3.53 17.55 8.47
N ILE A 674 -4.34 18.47 9.00
CA ILE A 674 -5.33 19.20 8.17
C ILE A 674 -4.62 20.12 7.17
N LYS A 675 -3.57 20.83 7.59
CA LYS A 675 -2.87 21.82 6.75
C LYS A 675 -1.36 21.69 6.86
N GLU A 676 -0.67 22.25 5.86
CA GLU A 676 0.78 22.40 5.80
C GLU A 676 1.22 23.87 5.90
N PHE A 677 0.32 24.85 5.65
CA PHE A 677 0.68 26.27 5.62
C PHE A 677 0.21 27.03 6.86
N ALA A 678 1.15 27.71 7.51
CA ALA A 678 0.86 28.91 8.28
C ALA A 678 0.62 30.08 7.31
N GLU A 679 -0.40 30.88 7.56
CA GLU A 679 -0.56 32.18 6.89
C GLU A 679 0.68 33.04 7.20
N ALA A 680 1.19 33.72 6.18
CA ALA A 680 2.42 34.51 6.13
C ALA A 680 2.90 35.12 7.46
N ASN A 681 4.21 34.97 7.72
CA ASN A 681 5.05 35.58 8.77
C ASN A 681 5.28 34.75 10.04
N SER A 682 6.23 33.82 9.97
CA SER A 682 7.24 33.59 11.01
C SER A 682 8.24 32.56 10.47
N GLU A 683 9.52 32.71 10.81
CA GLU A 683 10.53 31.68 10.63
C GLU A 683 10.05 30.41 11.36
N LEU A 684 9.46 29.45 10.64
CA LEU A 684 8.82 28.29 11.26
C LEU A 684 9.49 26.98 10.85
N HIS A 685 9.76 26.20 11.88
CA HIS A 685 10.37 24.87 11.85
C HIS A 685 9.40 23.84 11.27
N VAL A 686 9.83 23.13 10.23
CA VAL A 686 9.15 21.92 9.73
C VAL A 686 9.16 20.87 10.85
N LEU A 687 8.08 20.08 11.01
CA LEU A 687 8.07 18.91 11.88
C LEU A 687 9.07 17.87 11.36
N GLU A 688 10.33 18.06 11.72
CA GLU A 688 11.42 17.14 11.42
C GLU A 688 11.65 16.23 12.63
N SER A 689 11.65 14.93 12.35
CA SER A 689 12.00 13.88 13.29
C SER A 689 12.45 12.64 12.50
N PRO A 690 13.60 12.03 12.83
CA PRO A 690 14.04 10.78 12.20
C PRO A 690 13.15 9.59 12.58
N TYR A 691 12.23 9.77 13.54
CA TYR A 691 11.32 8.74 14.02
C TYR A 691 9.93 8.80 13.37
N ILE A 692 9.68 9.77 12.48
CA ILE A 692 8.42 9.90 11.73
C ILE A 692 8.66 9.40 10.31
N ASP A 693 7.97 8.33 9.91
CA ASP A 693 8.10 7.76 8.57
C ASP A 693 7.30 8.53 7.53
N PHE A 694 6.14 9.07 7.93
CA PHE A 694 5.21 9.73 7.02
C PHE A 694 4.63 10.99 7.65
N ALA A 695 4.84 12.15 7.03
CA ALA A 695 4.18 13.40 7.38
C ALA A 695 3.37 13.89 6.17
N ILE A 696 2.04 13.82 6.25
CA ILE A 696 1.16 14.04 5.09
C ILE A 696 0.08 15.06 5.43
N SER A 697 -0.03 16.09 4.61
CA SER A 697 -1.08 17.09 4.72
C SER A 697 -2.36 16.66 4.01
N SER A 698 -3.50 17.00 4.60
CA SER A 698 -4.81 16.86 3.97
C SER A 698 -4.92 17.77 2.73
N GLN A 699 -4.02 18.72 2.49
CA GLN A 699 -4.07 19.48 1.22
C GLN A 699 -3.90 18.60 -0.04
N TYR A 700 -3.38 17.38 0.14
CA TYR A 700 -3.36 16.30 -0.85
C TYR A 700 -4.62 15.37 -0.77
N LEU A 701 -5.73 15.87 -0.21
CA LEU A 701 -6.93 15.19 0.35
C LEU A 701 -7.68 14.21 -0.55
N ASN A 702 -7.54 14.29 -1.87
CA ASN A 702 -8.22 13.34 -2.75
C ASN A 702 -7.45 12.00 -2.89
N GLY A 703 -6.41 11.78 -2.08
CA GLY A 703 -5.56 10.59 -2.10
C GLY A 703 -5.15 10.07 -0.71
N ALA A 704 -3.85 10.03 -0.44
CA ALA A 704 -3.18 9.17 0.54
C ALA A 704 -3.81 9.03 1.94
N CYS A 705 -4.11 10.13 2.64
CA CYS A 705 -4.65 10.08 4.01
C CYS A 705 -5.95 9.27 4.10
N THR A 706 -6.82 9.39 3.09
CA THR A 706 -8.08 8.65 3.06
C THR A 706 -7.85 7.15 2.90
N HIS A 707 -6.91 6.75 2.04
CA HIS A 707 -6.56 5.35 1.80
C HIS A 707 -5.92 4.71 3.02
N ILE A 708 -5.04 5.44 3.71
CA ILE A 708 -4.43 5.04 5.00
C ILE A 708 -5.50 4.80 6.05
N LEU A 709 -6.34 5.80 6.35
CA LEU A 709 -7.28 5.72 7.46
C LEU A 709 -8.38 4.66 7.26
N LYS A 710 -8.82 4.45 6.02
CA LYS A 710 -9.84 3.45 5.70
C LYS A 710 -9.34 2.01 5.77
N ASN A 711 -8.08 1.77 5.45
CA ASN A 711 -7.54 0.41 5.25
C ASN A 711 -6.54 -0.03 6.31
N THR A 712 -6.10 0.88 7.19
CA THR A 712 -5.21 0.54 8.33
C THR A 712 -5.95 -0.21 9.43
N ASP A 713 -5.30 -1.14 10.12
CA ASP A 713 -5.77 -1.67 11.42
C ASP A 713 -5.00 -1.08 12.63
N GLY A 714 -4.07 -0.16 12.36
CA GLY A 714 -3.20 0.46 13.34
C GLY A 714 -3.92 1.40 14.31
N ILE A 715 -3.16 1.96 15.25
CA ILE A 715 -3.68 2.83 16.30
C ILE A 715 -3.73 4.28 15.81
N VAL A 716 -4.89 4.90 15.91
CA VAL A 716 -5.10 6.30 15.47
C VAL A 716 -5.22 7.20 16.69
N ILE A 717 -4.29 8.13 16.88
CA ILE A 717 -4.25 9.06 18.01
C ILE A 717 -4.54 10.46 17.50
N SER A 718 -5.73 10.97 17.78
CA SER A 718 -6.11 12.34 17.43
C SER A 718 -5.73 13.28 18.54
N LEU A 719 -4.71 14.13 18.32
CA LEU A 719 -4.20 15.04 19.35
C LEU A 719 -5.01 16.35 19.43
N GLN A 720 -5.92 16.59 18.49
CA GLN A 720 -6.73 17.81 18.44
C GLN A 720 -8.15 17.49 17.94
N PHE A 721 -9.15 18.11 18.56
CA PHE A 721 -10.57 17.88 18.24
C PHE A 721 -10.92 18.29 16.81
N SER A 722 -10.36 19.40 16.33
CA SER A 722 -10.54 19.85 14.95
C SER A 722 -9.95 18.87 13.92
N ALA A 723 -8.78 18.28 14.21
CA ALA A 723 -8.18 17.24 13.37
C ALA A 723 -9.06 15.99 13.35
N HIS A 724 -9.52 15.55 14.52
CA HIS A 724 -10.45 14.43 14.63
C HIS A 724 -11.73 14.69 13.83
N MET A 725 -12.35 15.86 14.02
CA MET A 725 -13.57 16.25 13.33
C MET A 725 -13.41 16.24 11.80
N HIS A 726 -12.21 16.57 11.30
CA HIS A 726 -11.89 16.55 9.88
C HIS A 726 -11.78 15.12 9.31
N PHE A 727 -11.17 14.20 10.05
CA PHE A 727 -10.84 12.85 9.59
C PHE A 727 -11.81 11.74 10.03
N GLN A 728 -12.66 11.98 11.04
CA GLN A 728 -13.52 10.97 11.70
C GLN A 728 -14.38 10.13 10.75
N ARG A 729 -14.82 10.68 9.61
CA ARG A 729 -15.57 9.95 8.57
C ARG A 729 -14.79 8.80 7.92
N TYR A 730 -13.47 8.75 8.12
CA TYR A 730 -12.58 7.69 7.62
C TYR A 730 -12.12 6.73 8.72
N LEU A 731 -12.52 6.99 9.97
CA LEU A 731 -12.11 6.23 11.16
C LEU A 731 -13.13 5.14 11.54
N GLU A 732 -14.08 4.80 10.67
CA GLU A 732 -15.09 3.79 10.93
C GLU A 732 -14.44 2.43 11.21
N ASN A 733 -14.62 1.88 12.40
CA ASN A 733 -13.96 0.66 12.91
C ASN A 733 -12.43 0.81 13.14
N ALA A 734 -11.89 2.03 13.16
CA ALA A 734 -10.50 2.26 13.56
C ALA A 734 -10.32 2.18 15.08
N LYS A 735 -9.14 1.79 15.52
CA LYS A 735 -8.72 1.79 16.93
C LYS A 735 -8.25 3.19 17.30
N SER A 736 -9.21 4.09 17.44
CA SER A 736 -8.96 5.52 17.57
C SER A 736 -9.11 6.04 19.00
N VAL A 737 -8.16 6.86 19.41
CA VAL A 737 -8.15 7.64 20.65
C VAL A 737 -8.27 9.11 20.28
N LEU A 738 -9.13 9.83 20.98
CA LEU A 738 -9.24 11.28 20.90
C LEU A 738 -8.64 11.89 22.17
N MET A 739 -7.67 12.78 22.03
CA MET A 739 -7.00 13.43 23.15
C MET A 739 -7.19 14.95 23.10
N PHE A 740 -7.49 15.55 24.25
CA PHE A 740 -7.62 17.00 24.40
C PHE A 740 -6.42 17.58 25.14
N HIS A 741 -5.66 18.46 24.47
CA HIS A 741 -4.44 19.07 25.01
C HIS A 741 -4.62 20.47 25.61
N GLY A 742 -5.87 20.94 25.79
CA GLY A 742 -6.18 22.23 26.41
C GLY A 742 -6.63 22.11 27.88
N ASP A 743 -6.89 23.25 28.53
CA ASP A 743 -7.51 23.25 29.86
C ASP A 743 -9.03 23.01 29.74
N VAL A 744 -9.54 22.12 30.57
CA VAL A 744 -10.97 21.81 30.67
C VAL A 744 -11.76 22.98 31.25
N LYS A 745 -11.17 23.80 32.13
CA LYS A 745 -11.84 24.99 32.69
C LYS A 745 -12.33 25.93 31.58
N ASP A 746 -11.50 26.19 30.59
CA ASP A 746 -11.86 27.05 29.45
C ASP A 746 -13.00 26.47 28.63
N MET A 747 -12.97 25.15 28.41
CA MET A 747 -14.01 24.44 27.68
C MET A 747 -15.37 24.52 28.38
N ILE A 748 -15.39 24.49 29.72
CA ILE A 748 -16.61 24.60 30.54
C ILE A 748 -17.08 26.05 30.63
N SER A 749 -16.16 27.01 30.84
CA SER A 749 -16.47 28.44 30.94
C SER A 749 -16.96 29.03 29.61
N ARG A 750 -16.81 28.30 28.51
CA ARG A 750 -17.15 28.68 27.13
C ARG A 750 -16.37 29.91 26.64
N GLU A 751 -15.25 30.21 27.26
CA GLU A 751 -14.33 31.25 26.81
C GLU A 751 -13.52 30.74 25.61
N MET A 752 -12.53 29.89 25.88
CA MET A 752 -11.72 29.19 24.88
C MET A 752 -12.22 27.74 24.75
N TYR A 753 -12.30 27.18 23.54
CA TYR A 753 -12.80 25.81 23.30
C TYR A 753 -14.28 25.53 23.62
N GLY A 754 -15.10 26.52 23.97
CA GLY A 754 -16.54 26.35 24.20
C GLY A 754 -17.31 25.51 23.16
N PRO A 755 -17.02 25.62 21.84
CA PRO A 755 -17.63 24.76 20.82
C PRO A 755 -17.37 23.27 21.00
N HIS A 756 -16.24 22.89 21.61
CA HIS A 756 -15.83 21.49 21.76
C HIS A 756 -16.78 20.71 22.68
N LEU A 757 -17.23 21.33 23.78
CA LEU A 757 -18.20 20.71 24.69
C LEU A 757 -19.54 20.47 23.99
N SER A 758 -19.98 21.44 23.18
CA SER A 758 -21.15 21.29 22.30
C SER A 758 -20.94 20.17 21.29
N TRP A 759 -19.78 20.07 20.65
CA TRP A 759 -19.51 19.01 19.67
C TRP A 759 -19.54 17.60 20.29
N LEU A 760 -19.04 17.44 21.51
CA LEU A 760 -19.14 16.19 22.25
C LEU A 760 -20.61 15.86 22.52
N ASN A 761 -21.33 16.75 23.21
CA ASN A 761 -22.70 16.48 23.65
C ASN A 761 -23.74 16.43 22.51
N GLU A 762 -23.46 17.04 21.36
CA GLU A 762 -24.34 16.95 20.17
C GLU A 762 -23.99 15.74 19.28
N GLY A 763 -23.02 14.91 19.67
CA GLY A 763 -22.60 13.74 18.89
C GLY A 763 -21.89 14.10 17.57
N LYS A 764 -21.34 15.31 17.46
CA LYS A 764 -20.61 15.78 16.26
C LYS A 764 -19.21 15.19 16.15
N LEU A 765 -18.64 14.75 17.28
CA LEU A 765 -17.42 13.95 17.35
C LEU A 765 -17.80 12.48 17.53
N TYR A 766 -17.40 11.63 16.60
CA TYR A 766 -17.71 10.20 16.55
C TYR A 766 -16.52 9.40 16.01
N ASN A 767 -16.60 8.06 16.00
CA ASN A 767 -15.50 7.17 15.59
C ASN A 767 -14.20 7.35 16.42
N TYR A 768 -14.36 7.42 17.75
CA TYR A 768 -13.30 7.24 18.76
C TYR A 768 -13.74 6.24 19.83
N ARG A 769 -12.81 5.42 20.31
CA ARG A 769 -13.00 4.42 21.37
C ARG A 769 -12.81 5.02 22.77
N LYS A 770 -11.82 5.91 22.93
CA LYS A 770 -11.53 6.62 24.18
C LYS A 770 -11.35 8.11 23.96
N LEU A 771 -11.80 8.90 24.93
CA LEU A 771 -11.56 10.33 25.04
C LEU A 771 -10.62 10.57 26.22
N LEU A 772 -9.39 10.99 25.95
CA LEU A 772 -8.36 11.22 26.96
C LEU A 772 -8.18 12.71 27.23
N LEU A 773 -8.12 13.03 28.52
CA LEU A 773 -7.68 14.33 29.03
C LEU A 773 -6.28 14.21 29.62
N LEU A 774 -5.63 15.34 29.88
CA LEU A 774 -4.24 15.33 30.33
C LEU A 774 -4.05 14.90 31.79
N THR A 775 -5.09 15.02 32.62
CA THR A 775 -5.00 14.71 34.04
C THR A 775 -6.27 14.12 34.63
N LYS A 776 -6.14 13.53 35.83
CA LYS A 776 -7.27 12.96 36.56
C LYS A 776 -8.23 14.06 37.03
N SER A 777 -7.71 15.17 37.55
CA SER A 777 -8.57 16.30 37.94
C SER A 777 -9.36 16.88 36.77
N ALA A 778 -8.80 16.86 35.55
CA ALA A 778 -9.53 17.25 34.34
C ALA A 778 -10.72 16.32 34.02
N VAL A 779 -10.56 15.01 34.23
CA VAL A 779 -11.64 14.02 34.08
C VAL A 779 -12.76 14.26 35.09
N GLU A 780 -12.40 14.44 36.36
CA GLU A 780 -13.37 14.68 37.43
C GLU A 780 -14.15 15.98 37.21
N LEU A 781 -13.47 17.02 36.71
CA LEU A 781 -14.09 18.31 36.42
C LEU A 781 -14.99 18.25 35.18
N LEU A 782 -14.58 17.57 34.10
CA LEU A 782 -15.35 17.53 32.85
C LEU A 782 -16.56 16.61 32.91
N ARG A 783 -16.44 15.46 33.59
CA ARG A 783 -17.43 14.37 33.54
C ARG A 783 -18.89 14.82 33.76
N PRO A 784 -19.21 15.69 34.75
CA PRO A 784 -20.59 16.12 34.99
C PRO A 784 -21.20 16.95 33.85
N HIS A 785 -20.37 17.49 32.94
CA HIS A 785 -20.80 18.31 31.81
C HIS A 785 -20.98 17.50 30.51
N LEU A 786 -20.71 16.19 30.52
CA LEU A 786 -20.81 15.31 29.35
C LEU A 786 -22.07 14.45 29.39
N ASN A 787 -22.64 14.17 28.21
CA ASN A 787 -23.73 13.22 28.06
C ASN A 787 -23.33 11.79 28.50
N GLU A 788 -24.31 11.01 28.95
CA GLU A 788 -24.13 9.64 29.48
C GLU A 788 -23.40 8.71 28.50
N ASP A 789 -23.61 8.85 27.19
CA ASP A 789 -22.95 8.01 26.17
C ASP A 789 -21.43 8.24 26.05
N ILE A 790 -20.93 9.38 26.53
CA ILE A 790 -19.53 9.81 26.40
C ILE A 790 -18.75 9.50 27.67
N GLN A 791 -19.40 9.57 28.83
CA GLN A 791 -18.75 9.36 30.13
C GLN A 791 -17.97 8.03 30.24
N PRO A 792 -18.46 6.88 29.71
CA PRO A 792 -17.71 5.61 29.75
C PRO A 792 -16.43 5.62 28.89
N LYS A 793 -16.34 6.52 27.91
CA LYS A 793 -15.17 6.66 27.03
C LYS A 793 -14.10 7.57 27.64
N LEU A 794 -14.45 8.33 28.68
CA LEU A 794 -13.58 9.32 29.29
C LEU A 794 -12.47 8.67 30.13
N GLY A 795 -11.24 9.10 29.90
CA GLY A 795 -10.06 8.70 30.67
C GLY A 795 -9.03 9.83 30.71
N PHE A 796 -7.87 9.56 31.29
CA PHE A 796 -6.76 10.49 31.27
C PHE A 796 -5.46 9.81 30.83
N MET A 797 -4.58 10.60 30.25
CA MET A 797 -3.18 10.24 30.07
C MET A 797 -2.31 11.50 30.11
N HIS A 798 -1.24 11.43 30.89
CA HIS A 798 -0.32 12.54 31.04
C HIS A 798 0.54 12.74 29.78
N ASN A 799 1.00 13.98 29.55
CA ASN A 799 2.15 14.17 28.67
C ASN A 799 3.42 13.74 29.40
N SER A 800 4.46 13.42 28.64
CA SER A 800 5.77 13.02 29.15
C SER A 800 6.87 14.04 28.83
N ILE A 801 8.02 13.87 29.48
CA ILE A 801 9.25 14.59 29.17
C ILE A 801 10.37 13.63 28.73
N ASP A 802 11.13 14.01 27.70
CA ASP A 802 12.36 13.34 27.25
C ASP A 802 13.57 14.08 27.82
N ALA A 803 13.84 13.85 29.11
CA ALA A 803 14.97 14.43 29.83
C ALA A 803 15.50 13.42 30.84
N ASP A 804 16.74 13.62 31.28
CA ASP A 804 17.32 12.92 32.43
C ASP A 804 17.20 13.81 33.69
N TYR A 805 17.12 13.17 34.85
CA TYR A 805 17.16 13.89 36.12
C TYR A 805 18.61 14.32 36.44
N THR A 806 18.92 15.59 36.20
CA THR A 806 20.23 16.21 36.46
C THR A 806 20.05 17.41 37.39
N PRO A 807 20.03 17.21 38.72
CA PRO A 807 19.79 18.29 39.67
C PRO A 807 20.91 19.34 39.63
N ILE A 808 20.54 20.62 39.59
CA ILE A 808 21.48 21.74 39.48
C ILE A 808 21.44 22.56 40.76
N ALA A 809 22.58 22.72 41.43
CA ALA A 809 22.69 23.66 42.54
C ALA A 809 22.58 25.10 42.01
N PRO A 810 21.70 25.95 42.57
CA PRO A 810 21.59 27.33 42.12
C PRO A 810 22.78 28.18 42.59
N SER A 811 23.21 29.09 41.72
CA SER A 811 24.31 30.03 42.00
C SER A 811 23.86 31.33 42.69
N LYS A 812 22.55 31.61 42.72
CA LYS A 812 21.98 32.84 43.28
C LYS A 812 20.71 32.54 44.10
N PRO A 813 20.78 32.56 45.44
CA PRO A 813 19.62 32.39 46.30
C PRO A 813 18.56 33.48 46.07
N LEU A 814 17.27 33.15 46.22
CA LEU A 814 16.09 34.00 46.03
C LEU A 814 15.85 34.47 44.58
N HIS A 815 16.44 33.78 43.61
CA HIS A 815 16.14 33.99 42.19
C HIS A 815 15.15 32.95 41.70
N THR A 816 14.08 33.37 41.00
CA THR A 816 13.10 32.45 40.40
C THR A 816 12.97 32.69 38.90
N ALA A 817 12.83 31.61 38.13
CA ALA A 817 12.68 31.67 36.68
C ALA A 817 11.21 31.70 36.27
N VAL A 818 10.86 32.50 35.27
CA VAL A 818 9.62 32.39 34.52
C VAL A 818 10.01 32.04 33.09
N ILE A 819 9.52 30.91 32.58
CA ILE A 819 9.81 30.47 31.21
C ILE A 819 8.47 30.31 30.48
N SER A 820 8.11 31.26 29.62
CA SER A 820 6.83 31.24 28.91
C SER A 820 6.87 32.05 27.62
N ARG A 821 5.90 31.81 26.73
CA ARG A 821 5.60 32.77 25.66
C ARG A 821 5.05 34.06 26.27
N LEU A 822 5.46 35.22 25.78
CA LEU A 822 5.01 36.52 26.29
C LEU A 822 3.73 36.98 25.58
N ASP A 823 2.66 36.20 25.78
CA ASP A 823 1.35 36.39 25.17
C ASP A 823 0.24 36.47 26.25
N ALA A 824 -0.97 36.88 25.87
CA ALA A 824 -2.06 37.19 26.82
C ALA A 824 -2.44 36.00 27.74
N ASP A 825 -2.46 34.79 27.21
CA ASP A 825 -2.86 33.56 27.93
C ASP A 825 -1.91 33.24 29.11
N LYS A 826 -0.65 33.68 29.02
CA LYS A 826 0.38 33.40 30.02
C LYS A 826 0.36 34.34 31.22
N ASN A 827 -0.56 35.32 31.22
CA ASN A 827 -0.78 36.24 32.33
C ASN A 827 0.47 37.02 32.75
N ILE A 828 1.30 37.40 31.78
CA ILE A 828 2.61 38.00 32.04
C ILE A 828 2.54 39.29 32.86
N PHE A 829 1.47 40.09 32.73
CA PHE A 829 1.31 41.33 33.49
C PHE A 829 1.07 41.12 34.99
N ALA A 830 0.67 39.92 35.44
CA ALA A 830 0.63 39.60 36.86
C ALA A 830 2.04 39.63 37.50
N LEU A 831 3.11 39.56 36.70
CA LEU A 831 4.48 39.76 37.19
C LEU A 831 4.72 41.20 37.65
N ILE A 832 4.02 42.19 37.08
CA ILE A 832 4.11 43.58 37.53
C ILE A 832 3.54 43.73 38.94
N ASP A 833 2.38 43.12 39.19
CA ASP A 833 1.76 43.11 40.51
C ASP A 833 2.65 42.40 41.54
N LEU A 834 3.25 41.26 41.16
CA LEU A 834 4.22 40.56 42.00
C LEU A 834 5.46 41.42 42.28
N GLY A 835 6.02 42.08 41.26
CA GLY A 835 7.16 42.97 41.42
C GLY A 835 6.86 44.13 42.36
N ASN A 836 5.67 44.72 42.25
CA ASN A 836 5.19 45.75 43.17
C ASN A 836 5.04 45.22 44.61
N ALA A 837 4.53 43.99 44.77
CA ALA A 837 4.43 43.33 46.08
C ALA A 837 5.83 43.06 46.70
N ILE A 838 6.80 42.59 45.91
CA ILE A 838 8.19 42.38 46.35
C ILE A 838 8.82 43.71 46.79
N LYS A 839 8.67 44.76 45.97
CA LYS A 839 9.16 46.12 46.25
C LYS A 839 8.56 46.68 47.54
N ALA A 840 7.25 46.52 47.74
CA ALA A 840 6.55 46.96 48.95
C ALA A 840 7.00 46.18 50.20
N ALA A 841 7.24 44.88 50.07
CA ALA A 841 7.74 44.02 51.14
C ALA A 841 9.23 44.23 51.46
N LYS A 842 9.97 44.96 50.60
CA LYS A 842 11.43 45.17 50.69
C LYS A 842 12.23 43.86 50.73
N GLU A 843 11.77 42.86 49.98
CA GLU A 843 12.42 41.56 49.88
C GLU A 843 13.45 41.54 48.74
N ASN A 844 14.56 40.86 48.93
CA ASN A 844 15.63 40.73 47.93
C ASN A 844 15.38 39.53 46.99
N ILE A 845 14.26 39.57 46.26
CA ILE A 845 13.86 38.53 45.31
C ILE A 845 14.02 39.06 43.88
N THR A 846 14.58 38.23 43.00
CA THR A 846 14.71 38.54 41.57
C THR A 846 13.96 37.51 40.73
N VAL A 847 13.15 37.98 39.79
CA VAL A 847 12.42 37.15 38.83
C VAL A 847 13.08 37.26 37.45
N ASN A 848 13.64 36.15 36.97
CA ASN A 848 14.29 36.07 35.66
C ASN A 848 13.31 35.53 34.62
N ILE A 849 12.98 36.33 33.62
CA ILE A 849 11.92 36.07 32.66
C ILE A 849 12.56 35.71 31.32
N TYR A 850 12.32 34.48 30.88
CA TYR A 850 12.83 33.89 29.65
C TYR A 850 11.66 33.61 28.70
N GLY A 851 11.78 34.10 27.48
CA GLY A 851 10.75 33.95 26.47
C GLY A 851 10.69 35.10 25.48
N ASP A 852 9.88 34.89 24.45
CA ASP A 852 9.49 35.90 23.48
C ASP A 852 7.99 35.81 23.21
N GLY A 853 7.41 36.84 22.60
CA GLY A 853 5.98 36.89 22.35
C GLY A 853 5.49 38.28 21.94
N ALA A 854 4.24 38.33 21.48
CA ALA A 854 3.68 39.54 20.89
C ALA A 854 3.60 40.71 21.89
N LEU A 855 3.53 40.42 23.20
CA LEU A 855 3.39 41.42 24.26
C LEU A 855 4.73 41.76 24.93
N LYS A 856 5.87 41.29 24.42
CA LYS A 856 7.19 41.52 25.02
C LYS A 856 7.51 43.00 25.19
N SER A 857 7.31 43.80 24.13
CA SER A 857 7.61 45.24 24.16
C SER A 857 6.74 45.97 25.19
N ASP A 858 5.44 45.69 25.21
CA ASP A 858 4.49 46.29 26.16
C ASP A 858 4.82 45.88 27.60
N PHE A 859 5.22 44.62 27.80
CA PHE A 859 5.63 44.12 29.11
C PHE A 859 6.91 44.78 29.60
N VAL A 860 7.95 44.91 28.76
CA VAL A 860 9.20 45.61 29.12
C VAL A 860 8.92 47.07 29.46
N GLN A 861 8.04 47.75 28.72
CA GLN A 861 7.63 49.12 29.03
C GLN A 861 6.92 49.19 30.39
N ALA A 862 6.00 48.26 30.68
CA ALA A 862 5.31 48.22 31.97
C ALA A 862 6.25 47.97 33.16
N VAL A 863 7.32 47.17 32.98
CA VAL A 863 8.37 46.99 33.99
C VAL A 863 9.07 48.32 34.29
N ALA A 864 9.43 49.08 33.25
CA ALA A 864 10.09 50.38 33.40
C ALA A 864 9.16 51.43 34.04
N ASP A 865 7.90 51.51 33.61
CA ASP A 865 6.93 52.48 34.12
C ASP A 865 6.65 52.29 35.63
N ASN A 866 6.86 51.09 36.17
CA ASN A 866 6.69 50.77 37.60
C ASN A 866 8.02 50.82 38.39
N GLY A 867 9.15 51.06 37.72
CA GLY A 867 10.48 51.06 38.33
C GLY A 867 10.82 49.69 38.94
N LEU A 868 10.65 48.62 38.17
CA LEU A 868 10.81 47.21 38.59
C LEU A 868 12.00 46.52 37.90
N GLU A 869 12.86 47.25 37.20
CA GLU A 869 13.97 46.71 36.38
C GLU A 869 14.99 45.93 37.21
N ASP A 870 15.15 46.24 38.50
CA ASP A 870 16.05 45.51 39.41
C ASP A 870 15.41 44.22 39.98
N ILE A 871 14.09 44.06 39.85
CA ILE A 871 13.32 42.91 40.37
C ILE A 871 12.95 41.96 39.24
N LEU A 872 12.50 42.49 38.09
CA LEU A 872 12.01 41.73 36.95
C LEU A 872 13.00 41.82 35.78
N LEU A 873 13.86 40.80 35.64
CA LEU A 873 14.92 40.76 34.63
C LEU A 873 14.47 39.99 33.39
N VAL A 874 14.32 40.68 32.25
CA VAL A 874 13.88 40.08 30.98
C VAL A 874 15.10 39.70 30.13
N HIS A 875 15.27 38.41 29.82
CA HIS A 875 16.46 37.86 29.14
C HIS A 875 16.23 37.47 27.67
N GLY A 876 14.98 37.45 27.19
CA GLY A 876 14.62 36.94 25.85
C GLY A 876 14.53 35.42 25.80
N PHE A 877 14.45 34.85 24.58
CA PHE A 877 14.39 33.38 24.41
C PHE A 877 15.73 32.72 24.75
N GLU A 878 15.68 31.71 25.63
CA GLU A 878 16.82 30.88 26.01
C GLU A 878 16.39 29.42 25.96
N SER A 879 17.11 28.61 25.18
CA SER A 879 16.80 27.18 25.00
C SER A 879 17.55 26.29 26.00
N ASP A 880 18.68 26.75 26.54
CA ASP A 880 19.47 25.98 27.50
C ASP A 880 18.86 26.06 28.92
N LYS A 881 18.15 24.99 29.29
CA LYS A 881 17.52 24.85 30.62
C LYS A 881 18.56 24.79 31.74
N GLN A 882 19.75 24.24 31.50
CA GLN A 882 20.81 24.22 32.51
C GLN A 882 21.30 25.64 32.82
N LYS A 883 21.47 26.45 31.77
CA LYS A 883 21.84 27.87 31.94
C LYS A 883 20.77 28.65 32.69
N ILE A 884 19.48 28.42 32.42
CA ILE A 884 18.38 29.04 33.16
C ILE A 884 18.39 28.60 34.63
N PHE A 885 18.37 27.30 34.90
CA PHE A 885 18.21 26.76 36.25
C PHE A 885 19.50 26.81 37.09
N SER A 886 20.67 27.04 36.50
CA SER A 886 21.89 27.37 37.27
C SER A 886 21.82 28.73 37.98
N ARG A 887 20.97 29.64 37.50
CA ARG A 887 20.83 31.02 38.03
C ARG A 887 19.59 31.21 38.89
N ASN A 888 18.73 30.20 39.00
CA ASN A 888 17.43 30.29 39.65
C ASN A 888 17.21 29.09 40.58
N ASP A 889 16.67 29.33 41.77
CA ASP A 889 16.36 28.34 42.78
C ASP A 889 15.07 27.56 42.47
N SER A 890 14.14 28.21 41.78
CA SER A 890 12.81 27.69 41.50
C SER A 890 12.29 28.17 40.14
N LEU A 891 11.20 27.55 39.70
CA LEU A 891 10.39 28.03 38.57
C LEU A 891 9.07 28.60 39.10
N LEU A 892 8.67 29.76 38.61
CA LEU A 892 7.40 30.42 38.87
C LEU A 892 6.49 30.35 37.63
N LEU A 893 5.26 29.88 37.81
CA LEU A 893 4.24 29.81 36.77
C LEU A 893 2.90 30.41 37.25
N MET A 894 2.57 31.59 36.75
CA MET A 894 1.36 32.35 37.12
C MET A 894 0.32 32.43 36.01
N SER A 895 0.38 31.50 35.04
CA SER A 895 -0.48 31.48 33.86
C SER A 895 -1.96 31.34 34.22
N LYS A 896 -2.85 31.93 33.42
CA LYS A 896 -4.32 31.82 33.63
C LYS A 896 -4.87 30.46 33.21
N SER A 897 -4.34 29.93 32.11
CA SER A 897 -4.76 28.65 31.54
C SER A 897 -3.54 27.87 31.05
N GLU A 898 -3.53 26.57 31.34
CA GLU A 898 -2.56 25.59 30.85
C GLU A 898 -3.24 24.24 30.65
N GLY A 899 -2.97 23.58 29.53
CA GLY A 899 -3.33 22.17 29.37
C GLY A 899 -2.46 21.29 30.27
N PHE A 900 -1.17 21.18 29.92
CA PHE A 900 -0.19 20.45 30.72
C PHE A 900 1.19 21.11 30.57
N PRO A 901 1.62 21.94 31.54
CA PRO A 901 2.81 22.78 31.41
C PRO A 901 4.11 21.96 31.51
N LEU A 902 4.66 21.55 30.36
CA LEU A 902 5.90 20.76 30.28
C LEU A 902 7.10 21.43 30.97
N VAL A 903 7.09 22.77 31.06
CA VAL A 903 8.13 23.54 31.77
C VAL A 903 8.25 23.18 33.25
N LEU A 904 7.16 22.75 33.91
CA LEU A 904 7.24 22.26 35.29
C LEU A 904 8.06 20.96 35.36
N LEU A 905 7.89 20.09 34.36
CA LEU A 905 8.67 18.85 34.26
C LEU A 905 10.14 19.13 33.93
N GLU A 906 10.42 20.14 33.11
CA GLU A 906 11.79 20.61 32.83
C GLU A 906 12.49 21.14 34.10
N ALA A 907 11.76 21.86 34.95
CA ALA A 907 12.26 22.31 36.25
C ALA A 907 12.56 21.13 37.18
N TYR A 908 11.64 20.17 37.28
CA TYR A 908 11.86 18.97 38.08
C TYR A 908 13.04 18.13 37.57
N ALA A 909 13.24 18.02 36.25
CA ALA A 909 14.43 17.37 35.66
C ALA A 909 15.74 18.02 36.13
N CYS A 910 15.72 19.34 36.38
CA CYS A 910 16.85 20.09 36.91
C CYS A 910 16.88 20.16 38.45
N GLY A 911 16.04 19.40 39.15
CA GLY A 911 15.94 19.40 40.62
C GLY A 911 15.36 20.69 41.21
N LYS A 912 14.58 21.45 40.45
CA LYS A 912 14.03 22.74 40.88
C LYS A 912 12.60 22.61 41.38
N PRO A 913 12.29 23.07 42.60
CA PRO A 913 10.93 23.23 43.05
C PRO A 913 10.17 24.25 42.19
N VAL A 914 8.85 24.11 42.14
CA VAL A 914 7.98 24.98 41.33
C VAL A 914 7.01 25.76 42.21
N ILE A 915 6.65 26.97 41.81
CA ILE A 915 5.66 27.81 42.47
C ILE A 915 4.60 28.14 41.43
N VAL A 916 3.35 27.76 41.71
CA VAL A 916 2.29 27.74 40.69
C VAL A 916 0.99 28.28 41.27
N PHE A 917 0.26 29.07 40.47
CA PHE A 917 -1.13 29.42 40.82
C PHE A 917 -2.10 28.27 40.52
N ASP A 918 -3.09 28.06 41.40
CA ASP A 918 -4.23 27.14 41.20
C ASP A 918 -5.27 27.77 40.24
N SER A 919 -4.82 28.20 39.07
CA SER A 919 -5.63 28.80 38.02
C SER A 919 -6.09 27.78 36.98
N PHE A 920 -5.28 26.78 36.68
CA PHE A 920 -5.55 25.78 35.65
C PHE A 920 -5.68 24.36 36.24
N THR A 921 -6.35 23.46 35.52
CA THR A 921 -6.72 22.15 36.10
C THR A 921 -5.52 21.26 36.44
N ALA A 922 -4.48 21.25 35.61
CA ALA A 922 -3.32 20.39 35.79
C ALA A 922 -2.41 20.77 36.98
N ALA A 923 -2.60 21.96 37.59
CA ALA A 923 -1.74 22.42 38.68
C ALA A 923 -1.75 21.46 39.88
N LYS A 924 -2.95 20.94 40.24
CA LYS A 924 -3.14 19.99 41.35
C LYS A 924 -2.55 18.61 41.11
N ASP A 925 -2.41 18.22 39.85
CA ASP A 925 -1.82 16.93 39.49
C ASP A 925 -0.28 16.99 39.44
N LEU A 926 0.27 18.17 39.15
CA LEU A 926 1.71 18.40 38.92
C LEU A 926 2.46 18.95 40.15
N VAL A 927 1.76 19.54 41.11
CA VAL A 927 2.35 20.15 42.30
C VAL A 927 1.72 19.58 43.56
N ILE A 928 2.54 18.96 44.40
CA ILE A 928 2.15 18.57 45.75
C ILE A 928 2.65 19.67 46.68
N ASP A 929 1.71 20.46 47.20
CA ASP A 929 1.99 21.62 48.03
C ASP A 929 2.90 21.26 49.23
N GLY A 930 3.96 22.04 49.41
CA GLY A 930 4.98 21.84 50.44
C GLY A 930 5.92 20.66 50.22
N GLN A 931 5.75 19.84 49.17
CA GLN A 931 6.59 18.67 48.90
C GLN A 931 7.38 18.75 47.61
N THR A 932 6.78 19.19 46.51
CA THR A 932 7.47 19.37 45.22
C THR A 932 7.59 20.84 44.83
N GLY A 933 6.88 21.70 45.56
CA GLY A 933 6.68 23.10 45.24
C GLY A 933 5.55 23.69 46.08
N TYR A 934 5.05 24.84 45.66
CA TYR A 934 3.94 25.53 46.33
C TYR A 934 2.80 25.80 45.35
N LEU A 935 1.59 25.43 45.75
CA LEU A 935 0.37 25.66 44.98
C LEU A 935 -0.47 26.73 45.67
N LEU A 936 -0.59 27.88 45.03
CA LEU A 936 -1.12 29.09 45.66
C LEU A 936 -2.45 29.53 45.04
N PRO A 937 -3.38 30.14 45.81
CA PRO A 937 -4.57 30.75 45.24
C PRO A 937 -4.21 31.79 44.16
N TYR A 938 -5.04 31.88 43.12
CA TYR A 938 -4.81 32.83 42.04
C TYR A 938 -4.77 34.28 42.55
N GLY A 939 -3.68 34.99 42.27
CA GLY A 939 -3.45 36.37 42.70
C GLY A 939 -2.85 36.52 44.10
N ASP A 940 -2.49 35.43 44.78
CA ASP A 940 -1.82 35.49 46.09
C ASP A 940 -0.31 35.78 45.96
N TYR A 941 0.02 37.05 45.67
CA TYR A 941 1.40 37.50 45.50
C TYR A 941 2.21 37.44 46.80
N GLN A 942 1.56 37.59 47.97
CA GLN A 942 2.24 37.46 49.26
C GLN A 942 2.63 36.00 49.53
N GLY A 943 1.74 35.06 49.19
CA GLY A 943 2.04 33.63 49.17
C GLY A 943 3.23 33.30 48.26
N VAL A 944 3.34 33.91 47.08
CA VAL A 944 4.48 33.71 46.17
C VAL A 944 5.80 34.15 46.82
N ILE A 945 5.82 35.33 47.46
CA ILE A 945 7.01 35.84 48.15
C ILE A 945 7.43 34.88 49.28
N ALA A 946 6.46 34.41 50.08
CA ALA A 946 6.74 33.44 51.14
C ALA A 946 7.26 32.11 50.58
N ALA A 947 6.67 31.61 49.50
CA ALA A 947 7.06 30.38 48.83
C ALA A 947 8.50 30.44 48.29
N VAL A 948 8.89 31.53 47.60
CA VAL A 948 10.26 31.73 47.09
C VAL A 948 11.30 31.62 48.20
N LYS A 949 10.99 32.14 49.40
CA LYS A 949 11.91 32.07 50.54
C LYS A 949 12.02 30.68 51.14
N GLN A 950 11.03 29.82 50.92
CA GLN A 950 10.95 28.48 51.51
C GLN A 950 11.29 27.35 50.53
N VAL A 951 11.52 27.61 49.24
CA VAL A 951 11.84 26.56 48.25
C VAL A 951 13.07 25.73 48.62
N SER A 952 13.99 26.28 49.41
CA SER A 952 15.17 25.55 49.93
C SER A 952 14.82 24.44 50.91
N HIS A 953 13.61 24.46 51.51
CA HIS A 953 13.11 23.41 52.40
C HIS A 953 12.50 22.22 51.66
N ILE A 954 12.32 22.33 50.34
CA ILE A 954 11.76 21.26 49.52
C ILE A 954 12.81 20.15 49.33
N GLU A 955 12.46 18.94 49.75
CA GLU A 955 13.35 17.79 49.62
C GLU A 955 13.51 17.35 48.15
N GLN A 956 14.76 17.14 47.73
CA GLN A 956 15.08 16.71 46.36
C GLN A 956 14.51 15.33 46.00
N THR A 957 14.32 14.46 46.99
CA THR A 957 13.68 13.15 46.85
C THR A 957 12.26 13.27 46.31
N ASN A 958 11.47 14.23 46.79
CA ASN A 958 10.10 14.47 46.35
C ASN A 958 10.07 15.03 44.92
N VAL A 959 10.99 15.97 44.61
CA VAL A 959 11.15 16.53 43.26
C VAL A 959 11.50 15.42 42.26
N LYS A 960 12.45 14.55 42.61
CA LYS A 960 12.83 13.41 41.77
C LYS A 960 11.66 12.43 41.58
N ALA A 961 10.94 12.08 42.65
CA ALA A 961 9.79 11.18 42.54
C ALA A 961 8.69 11.73 41.62
N MET A 962 8.47 13.05 41.65
CA MET A 962 7.53 13.72 40.75
C MET A 962 8.02 13.71 39.30
N PHE A 963 9.32 13.93 39.06
CA PHE A 963 9.92 13.79 37.74
C PHE A 963 9.78 12.36 37.19
N ASP A 964 10.13 11.34 37.99
CA ASP A 964 10.11 9.93 37.59
C ASP A 964 8.69 9.49 37.15
N ARG A 965 7.64 10.03 37.79
CA ARG A 965 6.23 9.80 37.46
C ARG A 965 5.86 10.21 36.04
N PHE A 966 6.46 11.27 35.50
CA PHE A 966 6.16 11.81 34.16
C PHE A 966 7.27 11.55 33.13
N SER A 967 8.25 10.71 33.48
CA SER A 967 9.25 10.23 32.52
C SER A 967 8.59 9.51 31.35
N ASN A 968 9.23 9.53 30.18
CA ASN A 968 8.78 8.77 29.01
C ASN A 968 8.51 7.30 29.34
N GLN A 969 9.36 6.67 30.16
CA GLN A 969 9.21 5.26 30.54
C GLN A 969 7.91 5.01 31.31
N SER A 970 7.60 5.84 32.31
CA SER A 970 6.38 5.70 33.12
C SER A 970 5.12 5.97 32.30
N VAL A 971 5.10 7.09 31.57
CA VAL A 971 3.91 7.51 30.81
C VAL A 971 3.63 6.57 29.64
N PHE A 972 4.65 6.15 28.88
CA PHE A 972 4.41 5.27 27.73
C PHE A 972 4.12 3.82 28.13
N ALA A 973 4.49 3.38 29.34
CA ALA A 973 3.99 2.11 29.87
C ALA A 973 2.46 2.11 30.06
N GLU A 974 1.88 3.24 30.47
CA GLU A 974 0.41 3.39 30.54
C GLU A 974 -0.23 3.41 29.14
N TRP A 975 0.42 4.06 28.16
CA TRP A 975 -0.02 4.00 26.77
C TRP A 975 0.01 2.59 26.19
N ASP A 976 1.06 1.83 26.45
CA ASP A 976 1.18 0.45 25.98
C ASP A 976 0.04 -0.43 26.53
N LYS A 977 -0.31 -0.23 27.81
CA LYS A 977 -1.47 -0.89 28.42
C LYS A 977 -2.78 -0.49 27.71
N LEU A 978 -3.01 0.80 27.50
CA LEU A 978 -4.22 1.29 26.82
C LEU A 978 -4.34 0.74 25.39
N ILE A 979 -3.23 0.72 24.64
CA ILE A 979 -3.22 0.16 23.28
C ILE A 979 -3.55 -1.35 23.32
N GLY A 980 -3.08 -2.07 24.35
CA GLY A 980 -3.52 -3.43 24.65
C GLY A 980 -5.04 -3.56 24.79
N GLU A 981 -5.66 -2.72 25.60
CA GLU A 981 -7.12 -2.74 25.84
C GLU A 981 -7.92 -2.41 24.55
N LEU A 982 -7.41 -1.54 23.68
CA LEU A 982 -8.06 -1.18 22.41
C LEU A 982 -8.09 -2.33 21.40
N ASP A 983 -7.23 -3.33 21.56
CA ASP A 983 -7.17 -4.49 20.67
C ASP A 983 -8.16 -5.60 21.04
N GLU A 984 -8.62 -5.63 22.29
CA GLU A 984 -9.64 -6.58 22.78
C GLU A 984 -11.09 -6.13 22.45
N LEU A 985 -11.26 -4.90 21.94
CA LEU A 985 -12.53 -4.19 21.69
C LEU A 985 -12.87 -4.00 20.21
#